data_AF-B3E4C7-F1
#
_entry.id   AF-B3E4C7-F1
#
_cell.length_a   1.000
_cell.length_b   1.000
_cell.length_c   1.000
_cell.angle_alpha   90.00
_cell.angle_beta   90.00
_cell.angle_gamma   90.00
#
_symmetry.space_group_name_H-M   'P 1'
#
loop_
_entity.id
_entity.type
_entity.pdbx_description
1 polymer ?
#
loop_
_entity_poly.entity_id
_entity_poly.type
_entity_poly.pdbx_seq_one_letter_code
_entity_poly.pdbx_strand_id
1 'polypeptide(L)'
;MKIRPFLLLQILLLCTLLVQGGCSSSSSSSSSTPQTISIGVLAPLTGSLKHIGEGMQAALTVGLPQVNRRLTLEGQNFRLTTVVKDTASDPQGALLALLALKAQGIRFVIGPVSSAECAAILPMANSLGMILISPASTATSLAIAGDNLFRLMPNDNSQGAGTAALMLKKGFTAMVPVWRGDVWGDDLKTSITTAFQTGGGTVLSGVRYAPGAGAYDSELDQAAAQVSQALTTHGAGKVAVVMISYPTDSVALLNAAASRPSLAQAAWFGSDASTLSPLITASATASAFAAQTNLLSPIFSREDVVLPLPGTVLIDRALREKLSQQLGRQADSTTFATWDALWLTAKTYTASGINADTETLKTGLVATAKSNVGLNGALVMNAAGDMNKGNYAFYSIAANGSSYAWQLKAAYQYEQQATPKIIDVSEPVLKGLTPPAAEVRIGALLSLTGSQSYNGRSIRAGLVAACDNINTYLTRHGYPVKIALDIIDTGSDADQALAGFTTLADRGIRFIVGPVTSAECQRVLSAANSRGVILLSPSSNAIQLAQPGDNLIRFVPSATLEAQALAMLLYEQGVRSLAIMARNDIWGTDLASRTASEFQALGGTIMTSVTYPTDTVNFAGQLATLAGALNSATPASTAVLTASFDEITEIFLQAPAYPSLATVKWYGSDGSAQNERLAATPAAAAYAAARSFTCPIEHVFIQHAPQPNSITKLVIRDDIREAYNGIPALYAYPAWDALWIIVTALLDSEWSTDPTVLRSAVLSGSDHYIGMSNFMGLDANGDRKYGDYAFFTLTQGTAAYSWNPFATFHYHPVLYLTPKITYP
;
A
#
# COMPACT_ATOMS: atom_id res chain seq x y z
N MET A 1 -57.78 59.72 31.94
CA MET A 1 -56.91 60.34 30.90
C MET A 1 -55.55 59.64 30.99
N LYS A 2 -55.37 58.60 30.16
CA LYS A 2 -54.41 58.52 29.05
C LYS A 2 -52.92 58.40 29.47
N ILE A 3 -52.38 57.25 29.03
CA ILE A 3 -50.98 56.84 28.81
C ILE A 3 -50.26 56.24 30.04
N ARG A 4 -50.02 54.92 29.97
CA ARG A 4 -49.30 54.08 30.96
C ARG A 4 -47.86 53.82 30.51
N PRO A 5 -46.88 53.75 31.44
CA PRO A 5 -45.48 53.45 31.13
C PRO A 5 -45.01 52.08 31.69
N PHE A 6 -43.74 51.75 31.39
CA PHE A 6 -42.81 50.80 32.03
C PHE A 6 -42.78 49.31 31.64
N LEU A 7 -41.84 49.03 30.73
CA LEU A 7 -40.65 48.15 30.83
C LEU A 7 -40.52 47.21 32.07
N LEU A 8 -40.36 45.91 31.75
CA LEU A 8 -39.65 44.80 32.43
C LEU A 8 -39.39 44.89 33.95
N LEU A 9 -39.78 43.84 34.71
CA LEU A 9 -38.86 42.95 35.44
C LEU A 9 -39.62 41.84 36.23
N GLN A 10 -38.97 40.69 36.39
CA GLN A 10 -39.15 39.67 37.44
C GLN A 10 -40.25 38.61 37.23
N ILE A 11 -39.89 37.39 36.79
CA ILE A 11 -39.30 36.26 37.56
C ILE A 11 -40.40 35.25 37.94
N LEU A 12 -40.16 33.98 37.58
CA LEU A 12 -40.79 32.76 38.10
C LEU A 12 -42.31 32.60 37.86
N LEU A 13 -42.68 31.77 36.88
CA LEU A 13 -43.63 30.70 37.19
C LEU A 13 -43.22 29.40 36.49
N LEU A 14 -42.66 28.54 37.33
CA LEU A 14 -42.33 27.13 37.16
C LEU A 14 -43.63 26.29 37.24
N CYS A 15 -43.57 25.07 36.69
CA CYS A 15 -44.48 23.92 36.92
C CYS A 15 -45.79 23.86 36.08
N THR A 16 -45.78 23.23 34.90
CA THR A 16 -45.97 21.77 34.62
C THR A 16 -47.42 21.29 34.62
N LEU A 17 -47.89 20.81 33.45
CA LEU A 17 -48.49 19.48 33.14
C LEU A 17 -49.26 19.58 31.80
N LEU A 18 -48.77 18.96 30.70
CA LEU A 18 -49.12 17.61 30.18
C LEU A 18 -50.48 17.63 29.40
N VAL A 19 -50.66 17.21 28.12
CA VAL A 19 -50.37 15.92 27.45
C VAL A 19 -50.57 16.03 25.90
N GLN A 20 -49.59 15.51 25.15
CA GLN A 20 -49.55 14.80 23.83
C GLN A 20 -50.17 15.31 22.51
N GLY A 21 -49.38 15.17 21.44
CA GLY A 21 -49.81 15.16 20.03
C GLY A 21 -48.69 15.01 18.99
N GLY A 22 -47.95 13.89 19.00
CA GLY A 22 -47.25 13.24 17.87
C GLY A 22 -46.46 14.05 16.82
N CYS A 23 -45.14 14.10 16.96
CA CYS A 23 -44.21 14.41 15.87
C CYS A 23 -44.03 13.18 14.94
N SER A 24 -44.40 13.31 13.68
CA SER A 24 -44.00 12.40 12.60
C SER A 24 -42.89 13.07 11.79
N SER A 25 -41.63 12.81 12.15
CA SER A 25 -40.49 13.10 11.26
C SER A 25 -40.24 11.87 10.41
N SER A 26 -40.87 11.84 9.24
CA SER A 26 -40.49 10.96 8.14
C SER A 26 -39.05 11.28 7.72
N SER A 27 -38.12 10.41 8.06
CA SER A 27 -36.77 10.39 7.48
C SER A 27 -36.87 9.95 6.02
N SER A 28 -37.08 10.91 5.12
CA SER A 28 -36.81 10.71 3.70
C SER A 28 -35.31 10.54 3.50
N SER A 29 -34.87 9.31 3.25
CA SER A 29 -33.56 9.02 2.68
C SER A 29 -33.55 9.54 1.23
N SER A 30 -33.25 10.83 1.06
CA SER A 30 -32.95 11.38 -0.26
C SER A 30 -31.62 10.79 -0.72
N SER A 31 -31.68 9.88 -1.69
CA SER A 31 -30.52 9.48 -2.50
C SER A 31 -30.08 10.68 -3.35
N SER A 32 -29.35 11.62 -2.77
CA SER A 32 -28.74 12.72 -3.52
C SER A 32 -27.63 12.16 -4.42
N THR A 33 -27.69 12.46 -5.71
CA THR A 33 -26.59 12.17 -6.63
C THR A 33 -25.29 12.81 -6.10
N PRO A 34 -24.17 12.06 -5.96
CA PRO A 34 -22.92 12.61 -5.44
C PRO A 34 -22.47 13.85 -6.21
N GLN A 35 -22.07 14.89 -5.48
CA GLN A 35 -21.56 16.13 -6.07
C GLN A 35 -20.30 15.84 -6.88
N THR A 36 -20.24 16.30 -8.14
CA THR A 36 -19.02 16.15 -8.96
C THR A 36 -18.11 17.35 -8.75
N ILE A 37 -16.87 17.09 -8.31
CA ILE A 37 -15.82 18.09 -8.09
C ILE A 37 -14.77 17.97 -9.19
N SER A 38 -14.55 19.04 -9.94
CA SER A 38 -13.53 19.10 -10.99
C SER A 38 -12.17 19.47 -10.43
N ILE A 39 -11.16 18.65 -10.74
CA ILE A 39 -9.75 18.93 -10.51
C ILE A 39 -9.12 19.34 -11.84
N GLY A 40 -8.32 20.41 -11.83
CA GLY A 40 -7.58 20.83 -13.00
C GLY A 40 -6.33 19.99 -13.21
N VAL A 41 -5.93 19.80 -14.46
CA VAL A 41 -4.66 19.16 -14.80
C VAL A 41 -3.97 19.99 -15.87
N LEU A 42 -2.77 20.46 -15.58
CA LEU A 42 -1.88 21.14 -16.50
C LEU A 42 -0.81 20.14 -16.93
N ALA A 43 -1.05 19.47 -18.07
CA ALA A 43 -0.17 18.44 -18.60
C ALA A 43 0.44 18.91 -19.94
N PRO A 44 1.75 18.72 -20.17
CA PRO A 44 2.33 18.96 -21.48
C PRO A 44 1.93 17.82 -22.43
N LEU A 45 0.83 17.97 -23.16
CA LEU A 45 0.38 17.00 -24.17
C LEU A 45 1.08 17.20 -25.51
N THR A 46 1.65 18.39 -25.70
CA THR A 46 2.57 18.74 -26.78
C THR A 46 3.86 19.36 -26.23
N GLY A 47 4.82 19.63 -27.12
CA GLY A 47 6.12 20.21 -26.77
C GLY A 47 7.15 19.23 -26.22
N SER A 48 8.24 19.77 -25.67
CA SER A 48 9.44 19.00 -25.31
C SER A 48 9.25 18.00 -24.17
N LEU A 49 8.22 18.16 -23.33
CA LEU A 49 7.90 17.27 -22.21
C LEU A 49 6.67 16.40 -22.47
N LYS A 50 6.24 16.24 -23.74
CA LYS A 50 5.07 15.42 -24.12
C LYS A 50 5.03 14.04 -23.45
N HIS A 51 6.17 13.36 -23.36
CA HIS A 51 6.28 12.04 -22.73
C HIS A 51 5.87 12.05 -21.24
N ILE A 52 6.11 13.14 -20.51
CA ILE A 52 5.62 13.28 -19.12
C ILE A 52 4.10 13.44 -19.13
N GLY A 53 3.54 14.25 -20.04
CA GLY A 53 2.09 14.41 -20.18
C GLY A 53 1.35 13.09 -20.49
N GLU A 54 1.95 12.22 -21.31
CA GLU A 54 1.45 10.85 -21.53
C GLU A 54 1.42 10.03 -20.24
N GLY A 55 2.50 10.11 -19.44
CA GLY A 55 2.57 9.50 -18.10
C GLY A 55 1.48 10.03 -17.17
N MET A 56 1.26 11.34 -17.16
CA MET A 56 0.18 11.97 -16.40
C MET A 56 -1.19 11.43 -16.82
N GLN A 57 -1.44 11.31 -18.13
CA GLN A 57 -2.71 10.74 -18.63
C GLN A 57 -2.89 9.30 -18.17
N ALA A 58 -1.86 8.46 -18.29
CA ALA A 58 -1.92 7.07 -17.81
C ALA A 58 -2.22 6.99 -16.30
N ALA A 59 -1.57 7.85 -15.50
CA ALA A 59 -1.81 7.95 -14.07
C ALA A 59 -3.25 8.33 -13.73
N LEU A 60 -3.83 9.30 -14.44
CA LEU A 60 -5.22 9.71 -14.23
C LEU A 60 -6.23 8.64 -14.68
N THR A 61 -5.96 7.96 -15.80
CA THR A 61 -6.79 6.85 -16.30
C THR A 61 -6.88 5.70 -15.30
N VAL A 62 -5.76 5.35 -14.65
CA VAL A 62 -5.74 4.30 -13.61
C VAL A 62 -6.27 4.82 -12.28
N GLY A 63 -5.87 6.02 -11.87
CA GLY A 63 -6.10 6.55 -10.52
C GLY A 63 -7.51 7.08 -10.27
N LEU A 64 -8.14 7.75 -11.25
CA LEU A 64 -9.45 8.40 -11.04
C LEU A 64 -10.56 7.40 -10.71
N PRO A 65 -10.69 6.24 -11.39
CA PRO A 65 -11.63 5.20 -10.99
C PRO A 65 -11.37 4.69 -9.58
N GLN A 66 -10.10 4.47 -9.21
CA GLN A 66 -9.72 3.98 -7.88
C GLN A 66 -10.09 4.97 -6.78
N VAL A 67 -9.83 6.26 -6.98
CA VAL A 67 -10.22 7.33 -6.06
C VAL A 67 -11.73 7.41 -5.91
N ASN A 68 -12.50 7.45 -7.01
CA ASN A 68 -13.95 7.58 -6.93
C ASN A 68 -14.62 6.35 -6.29
N ARG A 69 -14.05 5.17 -6.54
CA ARG A 69 -14.44 3.95 -5.85
C ARG A 69 -14.19 4.07 -4.34
N ARG A 70 -13.00 4.54 -3.94
CA ARG A 70 -12.67 4.75 -2.53
C ARG A 70 -13.65 5.69 -1.86
N LEU A 71 -13.92 6.85 -2.47
CA LEU A 71 -14.86 7.84 -1.95
C LEU A 71 -16.25 7.24 -1.74
N THR A 72 -16.71 6.41 -2.68
CA THR A 72 -17.99 5.69 -2.56
C THR A 72 -17.96 4.69 -1.40
N LEU A 73 -16.89 3.90 -1.26
CA LEU A 73 -16.72 2.95 -0.16
C LEU A 73 -16.60 3.63 1.21
N GLU A 74 -16.16 4.88 1.26
CA GLU A 74 -16.11 5.73 2.45
C GLU A 74 -17.40 6.52 2.69
N GLY A 75 -18.45 6.29 1.88
CA GLY A 75 -19.74 6.96 2.01
C GLY A 75 -19.71 8.45 1.69
N GLN A 76 -18.68 8.93 0.97
CA GLN A 76 -18.57 10.34 0.60
C GLN A 76 -19.63 10.70 -0.44
N ASN A 77 -20.34 11.80 -0.21
CA ASN A 77 -21.38 12.30 -1.12
C ASN A 77 -20.80 13.16 -2.27
N PHE A 78 -19.56 12.88 -2.68
CA PHE A 78 -18.92 13.54 -3.81
C PHE A 78 -18.03 12.57 -4.58
N ARG A 79 -17.76 12.91 -5.84
CA ARG A 79 -16.81 12.23 -6.71
C ARG A 79 -15.94 13.26 -7.43
N LEU A 80 -14.75 12.84 -7.84
CA LEU A 80 -13.85 13.67 -8.63
C LEU A 80 -14.04 13.44 -10.13
N THR A 81 -13.75 14.49 -10.90
CA THR A 81 -13.48 14.43 -12.34
C THR A 81 -12.26 15.29 -12.66
N THR A 82 -11.63 15.10 -13.81
CA THR A 82 -10.44 15.84 -14.22
C THR A 82 -10.70 16.69 -15.45
N VAL A 83 -10.24 17.94 -15.44
CA VAL A 83 -10.23 18.83 -16.61
C VAL A 83 -8.78 19.02 -17.04
N VAL A 84 -8.39 18.33 -18.11
CA VAL A 84 -7.02 18.35 -18.62
C VAL A 84 -6.84 19.48 -19.63
N LYS A 85 -5.75 20.25 -19.50
CA LYS A 85 -5.34 21.29 -20.43
C LYS A 85 -3.89 21.06 -20.83
N ASP A 86 -3.64 21.19 -22.14
CA ASP A 86 -2.30 21.14 -22.70
C ASP A 86 -1.54 22.43 -22.35
N THR A 87 -0.35 22.29 -21.79
CA THR A 87 0.55 23.42 -21.54
C THR A 87 1.58 23.63 -22.65
N ALA A 88 1.72 22.68 -23.58
CA ALA A 88 2.73 22.65 -24.63
C ALA A 88 4.20 22.72 -24.12
N SER A 89 4.44 22.43 -22.83
CA SER A 89 5.72 22.67 -22.15
C SER A 89 6.14 24.16 -22.20
N ASP A 90 5.17 25.07 -22.24
CA ASP A 90 5.37 26.50 -22.47
C ASP A 90 4.77 27.34 -21.32
N PRO A 91 5.53 28.28 -20.73
CA PRO A 91 5.05 29.12 -19.63
C PRO A 91 3.79 29.94 -19.95
N GLN A 92 3.66 30.46 -21.19
CA GLN A 92 2.49 31.24 -21.58
C GLN A 92 1.27 30.33 -21.79
N GLY A 93 1.47 29.16 -22.42
CA GLY A 93 0.47 28.10 -22.53
C GLY A 93 -0.06 27.67 -21.17
N ALA A 94 0.83 27.44 -20.19
CA ALA A 94 0.46 27.09 -18.83
C ALA A 94 -0.37 28.20 -18.15
N LEU A 95 -0.04 29.48 -18.34
CA LEU A 95 -0.80 30.59 -17.77
C LEU A 95 -2.23 30.65 -18.35
N LEU A 96 -2.36 30.55 -19.68
CA LEU A 96 -3.67 30.55 -20.34
C LEU A 96 -4.52 29.35 -19.89
N ALA A 97 -3.91 28.18 -19.76
CA ALA A 97 -4.56 26.98 -19.26
C ALA A 97 -5.01 27.13 -17.80
N LEU A 98 -4.18 27.72 -16.92
CA LEU A 98 -4.55 27.98 -15.52
C LEU A 98 -5.77 28.91 -15.42
N LEU A 99 -5.79 30.00 -16.18
CA LEU A 99 -6.92 30.94 -16.20
C LEU A 99 -8.20 30.27 -16.71
N ALA A 100 -8.09 29.40 -17.72
CA ALA A 100 -9.22 28.63 -18.22
C ALA A 100 -9.77 27.64 -17.17
N LEU A 101 -8.91 27.04 -16.35
CA LEU A 101 -9.32 26.20 -15.23
C LEU A 101 -10.00 27.03 -14.13
N LYS A 102 -9.44 28.21 -13.79
CA LYS A 102 -10.04 29.11 -12.80
C LYS A 102 -11.45 29.54 -13.20
N ALA A 103 -11.67 29.84 -14.47
CA ALA A 103 -12.99 30.20 -14.99
C ALA A 103 -14.06 29.11 -14.77
N GLN A 104 -13.65 27.85 -14.56
CA GLN A 104 -14.53 26.73 -14.22
C GLN A 104 -14.67 26.50 -12.70
N GLY A 105 -14.17 27.42 -11.87
CA GLY A 105 -14.23 27.32 -10.41
C GLY A 105 -13.25 26.31 -9.80
N ILE A 106 -12.29 25.81 -10.59
CA ILE A 106 -11.31 24.82 -10.13
C ILE A 106 -10.35 25.47 -9.12
N ARG A 107 -10.03 24.72 -8.06
CA ARG A 107 -9.14 25.16 -6.97
C ARG A 107 -7.86 24.33 -6.85
N PHE A 108 -7.94 23.02 -7.00
CA PHE A 108 -6.76 22.15 -7.12
C PHE A 108 -6.39 21.94 -8.58
N VAL A 109 -5.10 22.05 -8.86
CA VAL A 109 -4.51 21.79 -10.15
C VAL A 109 -3.32 20.86 -9.98
N ILE A 110 -3.35 19.71 -10.67
CA ILE A 110 -2.19 18.82 -10.79
C ILE A 110 -1.34 19.33 -11.96
N GLY A 111 -0.07 19.61 -11.71
CA GLY A 111 0.80 20.33 -12.63
C GLY A 111 0.90 21.85 -12.33
N PRO A 112 1.68 22.60 -13.12
CA PRO A 112 2.39 22.16 -14.31
C PRO A 112 3.65 21.34 -13.97
N VAL A 113 4.32 20.84 -15.01
CA VAL A 113 5.41 19.87 -14.89
C VAL A 113 6.76 20.58 -14.75
N SER A 114 7.06 21.57 -15.60
CA SER A 114 8.38 22.23 -15.56
C SER A 114 8.46 23.35 -14.52
N SER A 115 9.66 23.58 -13.98
CA SER A 115 9.89 24.72 -13.09
C SER A 115 9.70 26.07 -13.79
N ALA A 116 9.95 26.17 -15.09
CA ALA A 116 9.70 27.40 -15.85
C ALA A 116 8.20 27.74 -15.92
N GLU A 117 7.34 26.73 -16.16
CA GLU A 117 5.89 26.91 -16.10
C GLU A 117 5.43 27.25 -14.68
N CYS A 118 5.91 26.52 -13.66
CA CYS A 118 5.60 26.81 -12.25
C CYS A 118 5.96 28.26 -11.89
N ALA A 119 7.18 28.70 -12.18
CA ALA A 119 7.65 30.05 -11.88
C ALA A 119 6.78 31.13 -12.55
N ALA A 120 6.38 30.91 -13.80
CA ALA A 120 5.58 31.88 -14.54
C ALA A 120 4.15 32.01 -14.02
N ILE A 121 3.53 30.91 -13.57
CA ILE A 121 2.12 30.93 -13.16
C ILE A 121 1.91 31.08 -11.65
N LEU A 122 2.95 30.84 -10.84
CA LEU A 122 2.86 30.87 -9.37
C LEU A 122 2.29 32.20 -8.82
N PRO A 123 2.73 33.39 -9.26
CA PRO A 123 2.14 34.65 -8.79
C PRO A 123 0.63 34.73 -9.02
N MET A 124 0.18 34.22 -10.17
CA MET A 124 -1.24 34.18 -10.52
C MET A 124 -1.99 33.13 -9.70
N ALA A 125 -1.44 31.93 -9.53
CA ALA A 125 -2.03 30.89 -8.68
C ALA A 125 -2.20 31.35 -7.22
N ASN A 126 -1.20 32.07 -6.68
CA ASN A 126 -1.25 32.71 -5.37
C ASN A 126 -2.41 33.72 -5.30
N SER A 127 -2.47 34.66 -6.24
CA SER A 127 -3.53 35.67 -6.28
C SER A 127 -4.93 35.09 -6.46
N LEU A 128 -5.07 33.98 -7.17
CA LEU A 128 -6.36 33.33 -7.45
C LEU A 128 -6.78 32.31 -6.39
N GLY A 129 -5.94 32.06 -5.38
CA GLY A 129 -6.17 31.04 -4.36
C GLY A 129 -6.23 29.62 -4.93
N MET A 130 -5.53 29.36 -6.04
CA MET A 130 -5.43 28.04 -6.67
C MET A 130 -4.21 27.30 -6.13
N ILE A 131 -4.40 26.05 -5.71
CA ILE A 131 -3.36 25.17 -5.19
C ILE A 131 -2.81 24.35 -6.35
N LEU A 132 -1.51 24.48 -6.60
CA LEU A 132 -0.77 23.71 -7.59
C LEU A 132 -0.08 22.54 -6.90
N ILE A 133 -0.21 21.34 -7.46
CA ILE A 133 0.54 20.15 -7.03
C ILE A 133 1.37 19.70 -8.23
N SER A 134 2.62 20.14 -8.30
CA SER A 134 3.53 19.78 -9.38
C SER A 134 4.11 18.39 -9.17
N PRO A 135 4.00 17.47 -10.14
CA PRO A 135 4.55 16.12 -10.03
C PRO A 135 6.03 16.03 -10.43
N ALA A 136 6.66 17.12 -10.89
CA ALA A 136 7.99 17.03 -11.53
C ALA A 136 8.90 18.25 -11.35
N SER A 137 8.40 19.43 -10.94
CA SER A 137 9.27 20.61 -10.83
C SER A 137 10.22 20.52 -9.62
N THR A 138 11.48 20.92 -9.82
CA THR A 138 12.55 20.72 -8.81
C THR A 138 13.42 21.95 -8.53
N ALA A 139 13.33 23.03 -9.32
CA ALA A 139 14.14 24.24 -9.13
C ALA A 139 14.17 24.73 -7.67
N THR A 140 15.37 24.97 -7.14
CA THR A 140 15.57 25.40 -5.74
C THR A 140 14.94 26.76 -5.45
N SER A 141 14.90 27.66 -6.42
CA SER A 141 14.31 29.00 -6.37
C SER A 141 12.79 28.99 -6.17
N LEU A 142 12.13 27.85 -6.41
CA LEU A 142 10.70 27.64 -6.16
C LEU A 142 10.39 27.05 -4.77
N ALA A 143 11.40 26.83 -3.92
CA ALA A 143 11.18 26.39 -2.54
C ALA A 143 10.75 27.57 -1.65
N ILE A 144 9.54 28.09 -1.87
CA ILE A 144 9.03 29.29 -1.21
C ILE A 144 8.01 28.92 -0.13
N ALA A 145 8.29 29.25 1.12
CA ALA A 145 7.39 28.96 2.23
C ALA A 145 6.05 29.73 2.11
N GLY A 146 4.95 29.00 2.26
CA GLY A 146 3.60 29.56 2.38
C GLY A 146 2.92 29.94 1.06
N ASP A 147 3.56 29.70 -0.09
CA ASP A 147 2.93 29.88 -1.39
C ASP A 147 1.88 28.79 -1.69
N ASN A 148 1.33 28.77 -2.91
CA ASN A 148 0.35 27.78 -3.34
C ASN A 148 0.96 26.66 -4.21
N LEU A 149 2.28 26.50 -4.24
CA LEU A 149 2.96 25.45 -4.99
C LEU A 149 3.45 24.34 -4.06
N PHE A 150 2.87 23.15 -4.23
CA PHE A 150 3.32 21.93 -3.57
C PHE A 150 3.99 21.04 -4.60
N ARG A 151 5.12 20.45 -4.23
CA ARG A 151 5.94 19.65 -5.16
C ARG A 151 6.09 18.24 -4.63
N LEU A 152 5.64 17.27 -5.40
CA LEU A 152 5.81 15.84 -5.10
C LEU A 152 7.17 15.30 -5.59
N MET A 153 8.16 16.18 -5.55
CA MET A 153 9.56 15.94 -5.79
C MET A 153 10.38 16.77 -4.81
N PRO A 154 11.54 16.27 -4.34
CA PRO A 154 12.52 17.12 -3.68
C PRO A 154 13.08 18.15 -4.66
N ASN A 155 13.58 19.26 -4.12
CA ASN A 155 14.28 20.23 -4.95
C ASN A 155 15.69 19.74 -5.39
N ASP A 156 16.26 20.43 -6.36
CA ASP A 156 17.48 20.03 -7.08
C ASP A 156 18.72 19.83 -6.19
N ASN A 157 18.74 20.35 -4.97
CA ASN A 157 19.81 20.05 -4.01
C ASN A 157 19.96 18.54 -3.77
N SER A 158 18.84 17.81 -3.78
CA SER A 158 18.84 16.35 -3.57
C SER A 158 19.46 15.61 -4.76
N GLN A 159 19.08 15.97 -5.99
CA GLN A 159 19.66 15.42 -7.22
C GLN A 159 21.13 15.81 -7.37
N GLY A 160 21.46 17.06 -7.04
CA GLY A 160 22.82 17.59 -7.05
C GLY A 160 23.75 16.80 -6.15
N ALA A 161 23.33 16.56 -4.90
CA ALA A 161 24.06 15.74 -3.96
C ALA A 161 24.25 14.29 -4.46
N GLY A 162 23.18 13.65 -4.94
CA GLY A 162 23.25 12.27 -5.44
C GLY A 162 24.17 12.12 -6.67
N THR A 163 24.06 13.04 -7.63
CA THR A 163 24.88 13.03 -8.85
C THR A 163 26.35 13.25 -8.53
N ALA A 164 26.67 14.25 -7.71
CA ALA A 164 28.04 14.52 -7.28
C ALA A 164 28.63 13.34 -6.49
N ALA A 165 27.86 12.74 -5.57
CA ALA A 165 28.31 11.57 -4.80
C ALA A 165 28.63 10.37 -5.70
N LEU A 166 27.81 10.09 -6.71
CA LEU A 166 28.09 9.03 -7.68
C LEU A 166 29.35 9.33 -8.51
N MET A 167 29.50 10.58 -8.97
CA MET A 167 30.66 11.01 -9.75
C MET A 167 31.97 10.81 -8.96
N LEU A 168 31.99 11.27 -7.71
CA LEU A 168 33.14 11.15 -6.83
C LEU A 168 33.45 9.69 -6.49
N LYS A 169 32.44 8.86 -6.21
CA LYS A 169 32.63 7.42 -5.98
C LYS A 169 33.23 6.72 -7.21
N LYS A 170 32.82 7.11 -8.41
CA LYS A 170 33.40 6.59 -9.67
C LYS A 170 34.77 7.17 -10.00
N GLY A 171 35.29 8.09 -9.17
CA GLY A 171 36.63 8.62 -9.27
C GLY A 171 36.80 9.72 -10.30
N PHE A 172 35.72 10.39 -10.72
CA PHE A 172 35.80 11.58 -11.55
C PHE A 172 36.32 12.77 -10.73
N THR A 173 37.28 13.50 -11.27
CA THR A 173 37.92 14.64 -10.59
C THR A 173 37.64 15.97 -11.29
N ALA A 174 37.14 15.96 -12.52
CA ALA A 174 36.77 17.15 -13.26
C ALA A 174 35.45 16.97 -14.01
N MET A 175 34.66 18.04 -14.10
CA MET A 175 33.45 18.05 -14.94
C MET A 175 33.27 19.31 -15.78
N VAL A 176 32.64 19.13 -16.93
CA VAL A 176 32.18 20.20 -17.83
C VAL A 176 30.65 20.18 -17.88
N PRO A 177 29.95 21.17 -17.30
CA PRO A 177 28.50 21.22 -17.39
C PRO A 177 28.05 21.77 -18.75
N VAL A 178 27.06 21.12 -19.37
CA VAL A 178 26.33 21.61 -20.55
C VAL A 178 24.86 21.66 -20.14
N TRP A 179 24.30 22.85 -19.97
CA TRP A 179 23.00 23.00 -19.31
C TRP A 179 22.04 23.94 -20.04
N ARG A 180 20.76 23.60 -19.91
CA ARG A 180 19.64 24.35 -20.46
C ARG A 180 19.54 25.74 -19.84
N GLY A 181 19.30 26.74 -20.68
CA GLY A 181 19.22 28.12 -20.27
C GLY A 181 17.84 28.56 -19.73
N ASP A 182 17.41 28.00 -18.61
CA ASP A 182 16.19 28.40 -17.89
C ASP A 182 16.33 28.20 -16.36
N VAL A 183 15.26 28.52 -15.61
CA VAL A 183 15.26 28.45 -14.13
C VAL A 183 15.62 27.07 -13.58
N TRP A 184 15.19 25.99 -14.25
CA TRP A 184 15.51 24.63 -13.82
C TRP A 184 16.96 24.29 -14.14
N GLY A 185 17.39 24.56 -15.38
CA GLY A 185 18.76 24.25 -15.80
C GLY A 185 19.81 25.01 -14.99
N ASP A 186 19.56 26.28 -14.65
CA ASP A 186 20.48 27.09 -13.85
C ASP A 186 20.56 26.64 -12.38
N ASP A 187 19.44 26.31 -11.76
CA ASP A 187 19.37 25.84 -10.37
C ASP A 187 19.96 24.43 -10.19
N LEU A 188 19.63 23.50 -11.09
CA LEU A 188 20.16 22.14 -11.06
C LEU A 188 21.67 22.14 -11.33
N LYS A 189 22.14 22.94 -12.30
CA LYS A 189 23.57 23.13 -12.55
C LYS A 189 24.26 23.63 -11.29
N THR A 190 23.72 24.66 -10.64
CA THR A 190 24.28 25.22 -9.41
C THR A 190 24.35 24.18 -8.29
N SER A 191 23.29 23.37 -8.14
CA SER A 191 23.21 22.29 -7.15
C SER A 191 24.29 21.22 -7.37
N ILE A 192 24.43 20.71 -8.60
CA ILE A 192 25.44 19.70 -8.95
C ILE A 192 26.86 20.26 -8.80
N THR A 193 27.12 21.47 -9.32
CA THR A 193 28.47 22.07 -9.26
C THR A 193 28.91 22.31 -7.83
N THR A 194 28.02 22.83 -6.99
CA THR A 194 28.32 23.10 -5.58
C THR A 194 28.64 21.81 -4.82
N ALA A 195 27.80 20.76 -5.00
CA ALA A 195 28.02 19.48 -4.35
C ALA A 195 29.32 18.80 -4.81
N PHE A 196 29.63 18.85 -6.12
CA PHE A 196 30.85 18.25 -6.66
C PHE A 196 32.12 18.97 -6.18
N GLN A 197 32.12 20.31 -6.15
CA GLN A 197 33.22 21.11 -5.61
C GLN A 197 33.43 20.86 -4.12
N THR A 198 32.34 20.78 -3.35
CA THR A 198 32.40 20.48 -1.91
C THR A 198 33.05 19.12 -1.64
N GLY A 199 32.81 18.13 -2.51
CA GLY A 199 33.46 16.83 -2.45
C GLY A 199 34.88 16.77 -3.05
N GLY A 200 35.47 17.91 -3.43
CA GLY A 200 36.84 18.00 -3.94
C GLY A 200 37.00 17.93 -5.47
N GLY A 201 35.89 17.92 -6.21
CA GLY A 201 35.90 17.92 -7.67
C GLY A 201 36.19 19.30 -8.29
N THR A 202 36.81 19.30 -9.48
CA THR A 202 37.06 20.52 -10.27
C THR A 202 35.92 20.77 -11.26
N VAL A 203 35.40 21.99 -11.31
CA VAL A 203 34.31 22.37 -12.24
C VAL A 203 34.84 23.37 -13.25
N LEU A 204 34.75 23.02 -14.54
CA LEU A 204 35.06 23.94 -15.64
C LEU A 204 33.86 24.85 -15.92
N SER A 205 34.09 25.93 -16.69
CA SER A 205 33.06 26.95 -16.97
C SER A 205 31.79 26.38 -17.60
N GLY A 206 31.92 25.31 -18.39
CA GLY A 206 30.83 24.67 -19.10
C GLY A 206 30.22 25.54 -20.19
N VAL A 207 29.02 25.18 -20.63
CA VAL A 207 28.28 25.85 -21.70
C VAL A 207 26.79 25.90 -21.36
N ARG A 208 26.22 27.11 -21.35
CA ARG A 208 24.78 27.33 -21.21
C ARG A 208 24.15 27.44 -22.60
N TYR A 209 23.18 26.59 -22.92
CA TYR A 209 22.55 26.57 -24.24
C TYR A 209 21.12 27.16 -24.21
N ALA A 210 20.68 27.73 -25.32
CA ALA A 210 19.30 28.22 -25.45
C ALA A 210 18.33 27.06 -25.73
N PRO A 211 17.27 26.88 -24.92
CA PRO A 211 16.33 25.78 -25.12
C PRO A 211 15.63 25.86 -26.49
N GLY A 212 15.41 24.70 -27.14
CA GLY A 212 14.67 24.62 -28.40
C GLY A 212 15.41 25.09 -29.65
N ALA A 213 16.71 25.39 -29.59
CA ALA A 213 17.50 25.82 -30.75
C ALA A 213 17.65 24.72 -31.83
N GLY A 214 17.54 23.43 -31.46
CA GLY A 214 17.53 22.29 -32.38
C GLY A 214 18.87 21.89 -32.99
N ALA A 215 19.85 22.80 -33.04
CA ALA A 215 21.24 22.55 -33.39
C ALA A 215 22.17 23.19 -32.35
N TYR A 216 23.12 22.42 -31.83
CA TYR A 216 23.96 22.80 -30.69
C TYR A 216 25.46 22.69 -30.99
N ASP A 217 25.86 22.75 -32.26
CA ASP A 217 27.25 22.51 -32.68
C ASP A 217 28.25 23.47 -32.04
N SER A 218 27.93 24.77 -32.02
CA SER A 218 28.79 25.79 -31.38
C SER A 218 28.98 25.50 -29.89
N GLU A 219 27.89 25.14 -29.21
CA GLU A 219 27.90 24.79 -27.79
C GLU A 219 28.73 23.52 -27.53
N LEU A 220 28.59 22.49 -28.38
CA LEU A 220 29.36 21.26 -28.25
C LEU A 220 30.82 21.41 -28.67
N ASP A 221 31.17 22.33 -29.58
CA ASP A 221 32.56 22.66 -29.89
C ASP A 221 33.26 23.33 -28.69
N GLN A 222 32.56 24.25 -28.02
CA GLN A 222 33.04 24.87 -26.78
C GLN A 222 33.20 23.83 -25.66
N ALA A 223 32.22 22.93 -25.49
CA ALA A 223 32.32 21.84 -24.53
C ALA A 223 33.47 20.89 -24.87
N ALA A 224 33.64 20.52 -26.14
CA ALA A 224 34.71 19.65 -26.61
C ALA A 224 36.11 20.22 -26.36
N ALA A 225 36.29 21.53 -26.50
CA ALA A 225 37.53 22.23 -26.16
C ALA A 225 37.84 22.13 -24.66
N GLN A 226 36.85 22.40 -23.80
CA GLN A 226 36.98 22.28 -22.36
C GLN A 226 37.25 20.84 -21.90
N VAL A 227 36.59 19.86 -22.52
CA VAL A 227 36.84 18.43 -22.25
C VAL A 227 38.26 18.05 -22.66
N SER A 228 38.75 18.51 -23.81
CA SER A 228 40.13 18.25 -24.24
C SER A 228 41.16 18.82 -23.26
N GLN A 229 40.92 20.03 -22.76
CA GLN A 229 41.73 20.64 -21.71
C GLN A 229 41.69 19.81 -20.41
N ALA A 230 40.49 19.41 -19.96
CA ALA A 230 40.33 18.61 -18.75
C ALA A 230 40.98 17.24 -18.87
N LEU A 231 40.90 16.58 -20.03
CA LEU A 231 41.54 15.28 -20.29
C LEU A 231 43.07 15.39 -20.20
N THR A 232 43.64 16.51 -20.65
CA THR A 232 45.08 16.79 -20.52
C THR A 232 45.50 16.98 -19.07
N THR A 233 44.69 17.69 -18.27
CA THR A 233 45.03 18.04 -16.88
C THR A 233 44.75 16.91 -15.89
N HIS A 234 43.65 16.18 -16.06
CA HIS A 234 43.15 15.19 -15.09
C HIS A 234 43.34 13.74 -15.54
N GLY A 235 43.61 13.51 -16.83
CA GLY A 235 43.77 12.19 -17.42
C GLY A 235 42.45 11.56 -17.90
N ALA A 236 42.59 10.55 -18.77
CA ALA A 236 41.47 9.78 -19.29
C ALA A 236 40.72 9.03 -18.17
N GLY A 237 39.40 8.91 -18.28
CA GLY A 237 38.55 8.27 -17.26
C GLY A 237 38.32 9.09 -15.99
N LYS A 238 38.87 10.31 -15.90
CA LYS A 238 38.71 11.23 -14.75
C LYS A 238 37.84 12.45 -15.05
N VAL A 239 37.39 12.59 -16.29
CA VAL A 239 36.60 13.73 -16.79
C VAL A 239 35.19 13.29 -17.13
N ALA A 240 34.22 14.09 -16.71
CA ALA A 240 32.80 13.87 -17.02
C ALA A 240 32.16 15.10 -17.68
N VAL A 241 31.17 14.88 -18.52
CA VAL A 241 30.23 15.91 -19.00
C VAL A 241 28.91 15.75 -18.25
N VAL A 242 28.39 16.84 -17.68
CA VAL A 242 27.06 16.84 -17.06
C VAL A 242 26.09 17.55 -18.00
N MET A 243 25.18 16.81 -18.61
CA MET A 243 24.18 17.28 -19.55
C MET A 243 22.84 17.49 -18.82
N ILE A 244 22.42 18.75 -18.67
CA ILE A 244 21.11 19.10 -18.10
C ILE A 244 20.22 19.60 -19.22
N SER A 245 19.26 18.77 -19.64
CA SER A 245 18.46 19.02 -20.83
C SER A 245 17.10 18.32 -20.78
N TYR A 246 16.14 18.83 -21.55
CA TYR A 246 14.90 18.11 -21.85
C TYR A 246 15.10 17.16 -23.04
N PRO A 247 14.31 16.07 -23.14
CA PRO A 247 14.63 14.99 -24.06
C PRO A 247 14.84 15.36 -25.53
N THR A 248 14.07 16.29 -26.06
CA THR A 248 14.26 16.77 -27.45
C THR A 248 15.65 17.38 -27.63
N ASP A 249 16.08 18.21 -26.68
CA ASP A 249 17.42 18.80 -26.68
C ASP A 249 18.48 17.73 -26.39
N SER A 250 18.22 16.79 -25.48
CA SER A 250 19.13 15.68 -25.17
C SER A 250 19.48 14.88 -26.43
N VAL A 251 18.49 14.57 -27.27
CA VAL A 251 18.72 13.87 -28.55
C VAL A 251 19.63 14.70 -29.46
N ALA A 252 19.36 16.00 -29.61
CA ALA A 252 20.17 16.88 -30.44
C ALA A 252 21.61 17.03 -29.93
N LEU A 253 21.79 17.21 -28.61
CA LEU A 253 23.10 17.31 -27.95
C LEU A 253 23.90 16.02 -28.11
N LEU A 254 23.29 14.85 -27.87
CA LEU A 254 23.97 13.54 -28.01
C LEU A 254 24.32 13.22 -29.47
N ASN A 255 23.43 13.55 -30.42
CA ASN A 255 23.71 13.40 -31.85
C ASN A 255 24.89 14.29 -32.29
N ALA A 256 24.91 15.55 -31.86
CA ALA A 256 26.00 16.47 -32.15
C ALA A 256 27.31 16.03 -31.46
N ALA A 257 27.24 15.49 -30.24
CA ALA A 257 28.43 15.04 -29.52
C ALA A 257 29.11 13.82 -30.18
N ALA A 258 28.34 12.97 -30.88
CA ALA A 258 28.84 11.77 -31.54
C ALA A 258 29.92 12.02 -32.61
N SER A 259 29.97 13.23 -33.20
CA SER A 259 30.99 13.60 -34.19
C SER A 259 32.27 14.20 -33.58
N ARG A 260 32.36 14.30 -32.25
CA ARG A 260 33.45 15.00 -31.54
C ARG A 260 34.27 14.02 -30.67
N PRO A 261 35.47 13.60 -31.11
CA PRO A 261 36.24 12.53 -30.44
C PRO A 261 36.61 12.80 -28.97
N SER A 262 36.78 14.06 -28.55
CA SER A 262 37.08 14.40 -27.16
C SER A 262 35.88 14.14 -26.24
N LEU A 263 34.66 14.40 -26.71
CA LEU A 263 33.42 14.16 -25.97
C LEU A 263 33.15 12.68 -25.76
N ALA A 264 33.56 11.83 -26.71
CA ALA A 264 33.45 10.38 -26.62
C ALA A 264 34.44 9.76 -25.60
N GLN A 265 35.47 10.50 -25.17
CA GLN A 265 36.46 10.05 -24.18
C GLN A 265 36.07 10.41 -22.74
N ALA A 266 35.08 11.30 -22.55
CA ALA A 266 34.53 11.63 -21.25
C ALA A 266 33.33 10.74 -20.92
N ALA A 267 33.12 10.46 -19.64
CA ALA A 267 31.85 9.88 -19.19
C ALA A 267 30.75 10.95 -19.23
N TRP A 268 29.50 10.54 -19.40
CA TRP A 268 28.38 11.47 -19.41
C TRP A 268 27.43 11.22 -18.24
N PHE A 269 26.89 12.31 -17.69
CA PHE A 269 25.82 12.30 -16.70
C PHE A 269 24.65 13.10 -17.22
N GLY A 270 23.44 12.56 -17.09
CA GLY A 270 22.21 13.22 -17.52
C GLY A 270 21.50 13.95 -16.37
N SER A 271 20.22 14.23 -16.59
CA SER A 271 19.29 14.75 -15.60
C SER A 271 18.01 13.91 -15.56
N ASP A 272 17.25 14.02 -14.47
CA ASP A 272 15.90 13.47 -14.29
C ASP A 272 14.98 13.65 -15.49
N ALA A 273 14.94 14.83 -16.11
CA ALA A 273 14.11 15.07 -17.29
C ALA A 273 14.49 14.21 -18.52
N SER A 274 15.72 13.71 -18.60
CA SER A 274 16.22 12.89 -19.72
C SER A 274 16.13 11.38 -19.44
N THR A 275 16.06 10.99 -18.17
CA THR A 275 16.07 9.61 -17.70
C THR A 275 14.79 8.87 -18.12
N LEU A 276 14.91 7.61 -18.57
CA LEU A 276 13.81 6.79 -19.08
C LEU A 276 13.07 7.39 -20.30
N SER A 277 13.63 8.41 -20.96
CA SER A 277 13.00 9.01 -22.13
C SER A 277 12.97 8.04 -23.33
N PRO A 278 11.81 7.85 -23.98
CA PRO A 278 11.72 7.07 -25.22
C PRO A 278 12.34 7.80 -26.42
N LEU A 279 12.47 9.13 -26.37
CA LEU A 279 13.04 9.91 -27.48
C LEU A 279 14.52 9.63 -27.69
N ILE A 280 15.27 9.40 -26.60
CA ILE A 280 16.70 9.07 -26.68
C ILE A 280 16.89 7.67 -27.26
N THR A 281 16.14 6.68 -26.76
CA THR A 281 16.22 5.28 -27.23
C THR A 281 15.72 5.08 -28.66
N ALA A 282 14.88 5.98 -29.17
CA ALA A 282 14.45 5.99 -30.57
C ALA A 282 15.51 6.53 -31.54
N SER A 283 16.48 7.32 -31.08
CA SER A 283 17.58 7.82 -31.91
C SER A 283 18.78 6.87 -31.84
N ALA A 284 19.10 6.22 -32.96
CA ALA A 284 20.22 5.27 -33.04
C ALA A 284 21.56 5.93 -32.69
N THR A 285 21.84 7.13 -33.22
CA THR A 285 23.08 7.87 -32.97
C THR A 285 23.17 8.32 -31.50
N ALA A 286 22.11 8.91 -30.95
CA ALA A 286 22.11 9.34 -29.55
C ALA A 286 22.26 8.15 -28.59
N SER A 287 21.57 7.03 -28.87
CA SER A 287 21.66 5.81 -28.08
C SER A 287 23.04 5.18 -28.13
N ALA A 288 23.64 5.10 -29.32
CA ALA A 288 24.99 4.56 -29.49
C ALA A 288 26.02 5.41 -28.74
N PHE A 289 25.94 6.73 -28.85
CA PHE A 289 26.83 7.63 -28.13
C PHE A 289 26.62 7.57 -26.61
N ALA A 290 25.37 7.55 -26.14
CA ALA A 290 25.04 7.41 -24.72
C ALA A 290 25.54 6.07 -24.14
N ALA A 291 25.41 4.97 -24.90
CA ALA A 291 25.94 3.66 -24.51
C ALA A 291 27.48 3.65 -24.50
N GLN A 292 28.13 4.25 -25.51
CA GLN A 292 29.58 4.36 -25.61
C GLN A 292 30.19 5.13 -24.43
N THR A 293 29.57 6.25 -24.03
CA THR A 293 30.06 7.11 -22.96
C THR A 293 29.57 6.70 -21.57
N ASN A 294 28.82 5.60 -21.48
CA ASN A 294 28.18 5.12 -20.27
C ASN A 294 27.39 6.23 -19.57
N LEU A 295 26.50 6.91 -20.31
CA LEU A 295 25.63 7.95 -19.80
C LEU A 295 24.88 7.44 -18.56
N LEU A 296 25.08 8.10 -17.41
CA LEU A 296 24.37 7.80 -16.17
C LEU A 296 23.41 8.94 -15.84
N SER A 297 22.12 8.66 -15.90
CA SER A 297 21.07 9.66 -15.74
C SER A 297 20.27 9.42 -14.46
N PRO A 298 20.21 10.38 -13.51
CA PRO A 298 19.47 10.24 -12.25
C PRO A 298 17.97 10.37 -12.46
N ILE A 299 17.15 9.77 -11.61
CA ILE A 299 15.74 10.11 -11.47
C ILE A 299 15.33 9.88 -10.02
N PHE A 300 14.46 10.75 -9.47
CA PHE A 300 13.91 10.54 -8.13
C PHE A 300 13.28 9.14 -8.08
N SER A 301 13.60 8.40 -7.01
CA SER A 301 13.16 7.03 -6.87
C SER A 301 12.89 6.70 -5.40
N ARG A 302 12.02 5.71 -5.18
CA ARG A 302 11.72 5.25 -3.83
C ARG A 302 12.81 4.31 -3.33
N GLU A 303 12.96 4.24 -2.00
CA GLU A 303 13.91 3.38 -1.28
C GLU A 303 13.90 1.90 -1.72
N ASP A 304 12.75 1.33 -2.08
CA ASP A 304 12.61 -0.07 -2.53
C ASP A 304 13.15 -0.33 -3.95
N VAL A 305 13.35 0.71 -4.76
CA VAL A 305 14.01 0.62 -6.07
C VAL A 305 15.53 0.75 -5.92
N VAL A 306 15.97 1.47 -4.88
CA VAL A 306 17.37 1.78 -4.55
C VAL A 306 18.03 0.67 -3.73
N LEU A 307 17.24 -0.04 -2.91
CA LEU A 307 17.64 -1.23 -2.17
C LEU A 307 16.87 -2.44 -2.73
N PRO A 308 17.53 -3.36 -3.46
CA PRO A 308 16.99 -4.70 -3.64
C PRO A 308 17.08 -5.40 -2.28
N LEU A 309 16.24 -5.00 -1.31
CA LEU A 309 15.93 -5.87 -0.20
C LEU A 309 15.25 -7.09 -0.83
N PRO A 310 15.81 -8.30 -0.71
CA PRO A 310 15.08 -9.51 -1.03
C PRO A 310 13.76 -9.44 -0.26
N GLY A 311 12.60 -9.31 -0.91
CA GLY A 311 11.28 -9.23 -0.25
C GLY A 311 10.54 -7.88 -0.19
N THR A 312 10.99 -6.78 -0.82
CA THR A 312 10.29 -5.48 -0.69
C THR A 312 8.92 -5.36 -1.36
N VAL A 313 7.91 -5.01 -0.53
CA VAL A 313 6.62 -4.35 -0.80
C VAL A 313 6.05 -4.59 -2.20
N LEU A 314 5.59 -5.81 -2.45
CA LEU A 314 5.01 -6.22 -3.74
C LEU A 314 3.70 -5.48 -4.08
N ILE A 315 3.07 -4.89 -3.06
CA ILE A 315 1.87 -4.05 -3.18
C ILE A 315 2.09 -2.87 -4.15
N ASP A 316 3.20 -2.15 -4.01
CA ASP A 316 3.49 -0.99 -4.86
C ASP A 316 3.89 -1.45 -6.26
N ARG A 317 4.62 -2.58 -6.37
CA ARG A 317 5.08 -3.12 -7.65
C ARG A 317 3.92 -3.42 -8.59
N ALA A 318 2.89 -4.13 -8.12
CA ALA A 318 1.74 -4.46 -8.95
C ALA A 318 1.07 -3.23 -9.57
N LEU A 319 0.93 -2.15 -8.78
CA LEU A 319 0.30 -0.92 -9.25
C LEU A 319 1.21 -0.09 -10.16
N ARG A 320 2.51 0.01 -9.86
CA ARG A 320 3.51 0.59 -10.78
C ARG A 320 3.53 -0.16 -12.11
N GLU A 321 3.37 -1.48 -12.06
CA GLU A 321 3.22 -2.26 -13.27
C GLU A 321 1.88 -1.91 -13.95
N LYS A 322 0.73 -1.91 -13.30
CA LYS A 322 -0.53 -1.48 -13.96
C LYS A 322 -0.41 -0.13 -14.69
N LEU A 323 0.27 0.85 -14.08
CA LEU A 323 0.57 2.15 -14.70
C LEU A 323 1.45 2.05 -15.93
N SER A 324 2.56 1.29 -15.88
CA SER A 324 3.40 1.12 -17.06
C SER A 324 2.71 0.32 -18.17
N GLN A 325 1.65 -0.44 -17.88
CA GLN A 325 0.81 -1.11 -18.90
C GLN A 325 0.02 -0.08 -19.66
N GLN A 326 -0.65 0.77 -18.89
CA GLN A 326 -1.50 1.82 -19.40
C GLN A 326 -0.69 2.78 -20.27
N LEU A 327 0.57 3.01 -19.90
CA LEU A 327 1.49 3.88 -20.62
C LEU A 327 2.16 3.19 -21.84
N GLY A 328 2.24 1.86 -21.86
CA GLY A 328 2.92 1.09 -22.92
C GLY A 328 4.45 1.11 -22.85
N ARG A 329 5.03 1.68 -21.78
CA ARG A 329 6.47 1.71 -21.47
C ARG A 329 6.64 1.87 -19.96
N GLN A 330 7.85 1.62 -19.44
CA GLN A 330 8.17 1.81 -18.01
C GLN A 330 7.71 3.19 -17.52
N ALA A 331 6.86 3.19 -16.50
CA ALA A 331 6.40 4.40 -15.83
C ALA A 331 7.52 4.94 -14.94
N ASP A 332 7.64 6.26 -14.92
CA ASP A 332 8.64 6.99 -14.15
C ASP A 332 8.04 7.60 -12.87
N SER A 333 8.88 8.23 -12.07
CA SER A 333 8.43 8.86 -10.82
C SER A 333 7.48 10.05 -11.03
N THR A 334 7.48 10.70 -12.20
CA THR A 334 6.52 11.78 -12.49
C THR A 334 5.11 11.22 -12.73
N THR A 335 5.03 10.04 -13.35
CA THR A 335 3.79 9.26 -13.51
C THR A 335 3.24 8.87 -12.13
N PHE A 336 4.10 8.36 -11.25
CA PHE A 336 3.72 7.99 -9.88
C PHE A 336 3.30 9.21 -9.04
N ALA A 337 4.03 10.32 -9.13
CA ALA A 337 3.69 11.57 -8.46
C ALA A 337 2.33 12.12 -8.91
N THR A 338 1.97 11.97 -10.19
CA THR A 338 0.66 12.40 -10.69
C THR A 338 -0.48 11.58 -10.08
N TRP A 339 -0.26 10.28 -9.94
CA TRP A 339 -1.20 9.40 -9.23
C TRP A 339 -1.30 9.79 -7.75
N ASP A 340 -0.17 10.03 -7.09
CA ASP A 340 -0.12 10.47 -5.68
C ASP A 340 -0.85 11.81 -5.49
N ALA A 341 -0.67 12.78 -6.39
CA ALA A 341 -1.33 14.08 -6.35
C ALA A 341 -2.86 13.98 -6.41
N LEU A 342 -3.37 13.09 -7.25
CA LEU A 342 -4.80 12.83 -7.37
C LEU A 342 -5.38 12.28 -6.06
N TRP A 343 -4.71 11.30 -5.46
CA TRP A 343 -5.12 10.73 -4.18
C TRP A 343 -5.01 11.70 -3.02
N LEU A 344 -3.94 12.49 -2.96
CA LEU A 344 -3.78 13.54 -1.95
C LEU A 344 -4.90 14.57 -2.06
N THR A 345 -5.30 14.96 -3.26
CA THR A 345 -6.41 15.89 -3.47
C THR A 345 -7.73 15.31 -2.96
N ALA A 346 -8.04 14.05 -3.27
CA ALA A 346 -9.25 13.38 -2.79
C ALA A 346 -9.29 13.26 -1.25
N LYS A 347 -8.18 12.83 -0.66
CA LYS A 347 -8.05 12.71 0.80
C LYS A 347 -8.11 14.06 1.50
N THR A 348 -7.51 15.10 0.91
CA THR A 348 -7.59 16.47 1.44
C THR A 348 -9.03 16.97 1.43
N TYR A 349 -9.79 16.73 0.35
CA TYR A 349 -11.21 17.09 0.34
C TYR A 349 -12.05 16.30 1.34
N THR A 350 -11.73 15.02 1.54
CA THR A 350 -12.39 14.18 2.54
C THR A 350 -12.13 14.70 3.96
N ALA A 351 -10.90 15.11 4.26
CA ALA A 351 -10.48 15.56 5.59
C ALA A 351 -10.90 17.02 5.89
N SER A 352 -10.77 17.92 4.92
CA SER A 352 -11.03 19.35 5.10
C SER A 352 -12.46 19.76 4.74
N GLY A 353 -13.18 18.93 3.99
CA GLY A 353 -14.48 19.25 3.43
C GLY A 353 -14.38 19.95 2.07
N ILE A 354 -15.28 19.58 1.15
CA ILE A 354 -15.28 20.08 -0.23
C ILE A 354 -15.51 21.60 -0.35
N ASN A 355 -15.98 22.29 0.69
CA ASN A 355 -16.23 23.73 0.68
C ASN A 355 -15.20 24.55 1.49
N ALA A 356 -14.14 23.90 2.00
CA ALA A 356 -13.08 24.59 2.73
C ALA A 356 -12.40 25.69 1.90
N ASP A 357 -11.96 26.75 2.57
CA ASP A 357 -11.16 27.81 1.95
C ASP A 357 -9.74 27.33 1.58
N THR A 358 -9.02 28.13 0.79
CA THR A 358 -7.69 27.77 0.27
C THR A 358 -6.67 27.49 1.37
N GLU A 359 -6.65 28.25 2.46
CA GLU A 359 -5.65 28.06 3.54
C GLU A 359 -5.96 26.81 4.36
N THR A 360 -7.24 26.52 4.60
CA THR A 360 -7.68 25.26 5.19
C THR A 360 -7.30 24.06 4.31
N LEU A 361 -7.48 24.17 2.98
CA LEU A 361 -7.08 23.12 2.03
C LEU A 361 -5.56 22.93 1.96
N LYS A 362 -4.76 24.00 2.00
CA LYS A 362 -3.29 23.92 2.05
C LYS A 362 -2.81 23.19 3.31
N THR A 363 -3.35 23.59 4.46
CA THR A 363 -3.04 22.95 5.74
C THR A 363 -3.46 21.47 5.73
N GLY A 364 -4.65 21.18 5.21
CA GLY A 364 -5.17 19.83 5.02
C GLY A 364 -4.31 18.99 4.09
N LEU A 365 -3.80 19.56 3.00
CA LEU A 365 -2.90 18.88 2.06
C LEU A 365 -1.61 18.45 2.74
N VAL A 366 -0.95 19.35 3.47
CA VAL A 366 0.30 19.03 4.20
C VAL A 366 0.06 17.97 5.27
N ALA A 367 -1.03 18.08 6.04
CA ALA A 367 -1.40 17.09 7.05
C ALA A 367 -1.71 15.71 6.45
N THR A 368 -2.41 15.70 5.31
CA THR A 368 -2.71 14.48 4.56
C THR A 368 -1.44 13.87 4.01
N ALA A 369 -0.57 14.65 3.38
CA ALA A 369 0.69 14.18 2.81
C ALA A 369 1.63 13.60 3.89
N LYS A 370 1.74 14.25 5.05
CA LYS A 370 2.52 13.76 6.20
C LYS A 370 2.05 12.39 6.71
N SER A 371 0.75 12.11 6.60
CA SER A 371 0.14 10.89 7.13
C SER A 371 -0.06 9.79 6.09
N ASN A 372 0.33 9.96 4.83
CA ASN A 372 0.09 9.00 3.76
C ASN A 372 1.38 8.66 2.99
N VAL A 373 1.39 7.46 2.44
CA VAL A 373 2.48 6.96 1.59
C VAL A 373 1.92 6.52 0.26
N GLY A 374 2.48 7.11 -0.80
CA GLY A 374 2.10 6.91 -2.17
C GLY A 374 3.06 6.00 -2.95
N LEU A 375 2.91 5.99 -4.26
CA LEU A 375 3.77 5.24 -5.18
C LEU A 375 5.22 5.74 -5.17
N ASN A 376 5.44 7.03 -4.94
CA ASN A 376 6.76 7.62 -4.75
C ASN A 376 7.29 7.51 -3.31
N GLY A 377 6.53 6.89 -2.41
CA GLY A 377 6.90 6.71 -1.01
C GLY A 377 6.29 7.75 -0.08
N ALA A 378 7.01 8.03 1.01
CA ALA A 378 6.50 8.93 2.03
C ALA A 378 6.33 10.34 1.46
N LEU A 379 5.12 10.90 1.54
CA LEU A 379 4.76 12.16 0.91
C LEU A 379 5.06 13.37 1.83
N VAL A 380 6.01 13.23 2.75
CA VAL A 380 6.30 14.23 3.77
C VAL A 380 6.89 15.49 3.12
N MET A 381 6.19 16.60 3.29
CA MET A 381 6.59 17.90 2.77
C MET A 381 7.43 18.70 3.78
N ASN A 382 8.35 19.51 3.27
CA ASN A 382 9.09 20.52 4.04
C ASN A 382 8.26 21.81 4.19
N ALA A 383 8.83 22.83 4.82
CA ALA A 383 8.14 24.12 5.04
C ALA A 383 7.81 24.89 3.75
N ALA A 384 8.47 24.58 2.64
CA ALA A 384 8.20 25.14 1.32
C ALA A 384 7.15 24.34 0.52
N GLY A 385 6.61 23.25 1.07
CA GLY A 385 5.66 22.40 0.34
C GLY A 385 6.30 21.40 -0.62
N ASP A 386 7.62 21.27 -0.62
CA ASP A 386 8.33 20.24 -1.41
C ASP A 386 8.43 18.95 -0.63
N MET A 387 8.47 17.81 -1.31
CA MET A 387 8.93 16.58 -0.65
C MET A 387 10.31 16.80 -0.03
N ASN A 388 10.45 16.46 1.25
CA ASN A 388 11.60 16.88 2.04
C ASN A 388 12.93 16.41 1.42
N LYS A 389 13.04 15.10 1.12
CA LYS A 389 14.27 14.46 0.61
C LYS A 389 13.94 13.20 -0.19
N GLY A 390 14.85 12.79 -1.07
CA GLY A 390 14.64 11.67 -1.97
C GLY A 390 15.87 10.83 -2.26
N ASN A 391 15.64 9.56 -2.55
CA ASN A 391 16.63 8.69 -3.15
C ASN A 391 16.63 8.90 -4.67
N TYR A 392 17.74 8.56 -5.32
CA TYR A 392 17.85 8.67 -6.77
C TYR A 392 18.32 7.35 -7.35
N ALA A 393 17.64 6.89 -8.39
CA ALA A 393 18.09 5.79 -9.22
C ALA A 393 18.87 6.35 -10.41
N PHE A 394 19.94 5.67 -10.84
CA PHE A 394 20.75 6.05 -11.99
C PHE A 394 20.63 4.99 -13.07
N TYR A 395 20.15 5.40 -14.23
CA TYR A 395 19.98 4.54 -15.39
C TYR A 395 21.03 4.85 -16.45
N SER A 396 21.42 3.83 -17.20
CA SER A 396 22.22 3.97 -18.42
C SER A 396 21.52 3.36 -19.62
N ILE A 397 21.93 3.75 -20.82
CA ILE A 397 21.47 3.12 -22.06
C ILE A 397 22.45 2.02 -22.45
N ALA A 398 21.93 0.84 -22.80
CA ALA A 398 22.73 -0.28 -23.30
C ALA A 398 22.00 -1.00 -24.44
N ALA A 399 22.76 -1.75 -25.24
CA ALA A 399 22.21 -2.56 -26.32
C ALA A 399 21.27 -3.66 -25.75
N ASN A 400 20.15 -3.88 -26.45
CA ASN A 400 19.16 -4.91 -26.17
C ASN A 400 18.74 -5.56 -27.50
N GLY A 401 19.43 -6.63 -27.89
CA GLY A 401 19.28 -7.19 -29.24
C GLY A 401 19.67 -6.17 -30.32
N SER A 402 18.75 -5.87 -31.23
CA SER A 402 18.96 -4.88 -32.30
C SER A 402 18.54 -3.44 -31.91
N SER A 403 18.15 -3.20 -30.67
CA SER A 403 17.72 -1.88 -30.17
C SER A 403 18.51 -1.47 -28.92
N TYR A 404 18.14 -0.34 -28.32
CA TYR A 404 18.71 0.16 -27.07
C TYR A 404 17.63 0.30 -26.01
N ALA A 405 17.98 0.05 -24.75
CA ALA A 405 17.07 0.20 -23.61
C ALA A 405 17.78 0.83 -22.41
N TRP A 406 17.00 1.50 -21.57
CA TRP A 406 17.44 1.98 -20.27
C TRP A 406 17.61 0.80 -19.30
N GLN A 407 18.66 0.86 -18.48
CA GLN A 407 19.01 -0.16 -17.48
C GLN A 407 19.42 0.53 -16.19
N LEU A 408 18.91 0.06 -15.04
CA LEU A 408 19.31 0.53 -13.73
C LEU A 408 20.76 0.12 -13.44
N LYS A 409 21.60 1.04 -12.96
CA LYS A 409 23.04 0.81 -12.71
C LYS A 409 23.50 1.14 -11.30
N ALA A 410 22.94 2.19 -10.71
CA ALA A 410 23.33 2.63 -9.40
C ALA A 410 22.14 3.31 -8.72
N ALA A 411 22.24 3.50 -7.42
CA ALA A 411 21.27 4.25 -6.67
C ALA A 411 21.94 5.02 -5.54
N TYR A 412 21.42 6.21 -5.25
CA TYR A 412 21.80 7.06 -4.13
C TYR A 412 20.73 6.96 -3.05
N GLN A 413 21.11 6.47 -1.88
CA GLN A 413 20.26 6.42 -0.71
C GLN A 413 20.59 7.57 0.23
N TYR A 414 19.58 8.36 0.55
CA TYR A 414 19.64 9.40 1.55
C TYR A 414 19.38 8.83 2.95
N GLU A 415 20.29 9.05 3.92
CA GLU A 415 20.11 8.67 5.33
C GLU A 415 20.15 9.94 6.21
N GLN A 416 19.15 10.18 7.07
CA GLN A 416 19.05 11.40 7.88
C GLN A 416 20.16 11.58 8.91
N GLN A 417 20.78 10.49 9.36
CA GLN A 417 21.75 10.47 10.47
C GLN A 417 23.07 9.75 10.11
N ALA A 418 23.28 9.43 8.84
CA ALA A 418 24.46 8.73 8.37
C ALA A 418 24.93 9.28 7.01
N THR A 419 26.17 8.95 6.65
CA THR A 419 26.72 9.33 5.34
C THR A 419 25.89 8.68 4.24
N PRO A 420 25.31 9.45 3.30
CA PRO A 420 24.58 8.91 2.17
C PRO A 420 25.40 7.86 1.42
N LYS A 421 24.73 6.81 0.92
CA LYS A 421 25.39 5.66 0.29
C LYS A 421 25.04 5.57 -1.19
N ILE A 422 26.06 5.30 -2.01
CA ILE A 422 25.84 4.85 -3.38
C ILE A 422 25.86 3.33 -3.40
N ILE A 423 24.76 2.74 -3.83
CA ILE A 423 24.56 1.32 -4.00
C ILE A 423 24.75 1.03 -5.49
N ASP A 424 25.68 0.14 -5.83
CA ASP A 424 25.75 -0.39 -7.19
C ASP A 424 24.63 -1.42 -7.33
N VAL A 425 23.74 -1.21 -8.29
CA VAL A 425 22.58 -2.10 -8.49
C VAL A 425 22.88 -2.92 -9.72
N SER A 426 23.04 -4.23 -9.56
CA SER A 426 22.90 -5.17 -10.67
C SER A 426 21.41 -5.44 -10.88
N GLU A 427 20.92 -5.43 -12.13
CA GLU A 427 19.63 -6.06 -12.41
C GLU A 427 19.67 -7.48 -11.79
N PRO A 428 18.62 -7.93 -11.07
CA PRO A 428 18.56 -9.31 -10.66
C PRO A 428 18.76 -10.17 -11.91
N VAL A 429 19.75 -11.06 -11.87
CA VAL A 429 20.04 -12.03 -12.93
C VAL A 429 18.90 -13.05 -12.90
N LEU A 430 17.74 -12.67 -13.44
CA LEU A 430 16.57 -13.54 -13.58
C LEU A 430 16.19 -13.72 -15.07
N LYS A 431 16.82 -12.97 -15.98
CA LYS A 431 16.80 -13.23 -17.42
C LYS A 431 17.54 -14.55 -17.69
N GLY A 432 16.80 -15.63 -17.92
CA GLY A 432 17.33 -16.95 -18.25
C GLY A 432 16.66 -18.12 -17.53
N LEU A 433 15.81 -17.86 -16.52
CA LEU A 433 15.04 -18.92 -15.88
C LEU A 433 14.05 -19.54 -16.87
N THR A 434 14.20 -20.84 -17.11
CA THR A 434 13.25 -21.60 -17.92
C THR A 434 12.21 -22.20 -16.98
N PRO A 435 10.95 -21.71 -16.99
CA PRO A 435 9.91 -22.26 -16.14
C PRO A 435 9.60 -23.71 -16.59
N PRO A 436 9.06 -24.55 -15.68
CA PRO A 436 8.75 -25.94 -16.00
C PRO A 436 7.61 -26.08 -17.02
N ALA A 437 6.79 -25.03 -17.16
CA ALA A 437 5.73 -24.92 -18.13
C ALA A 437 5.40 -23.43 -18.40
N ALA A 438 4.72 -23.14 -19.51
CA ALA A 438 4.22 -21.80 -19.81
C ALA A 438 3.13 -21.34 -18.81
N GLU A 439 2.45 -22.29 -18.16
CA GLU A 439 1.51 -22.04 -17.05
C GLU A 439 1.91 -22.92 -15.84
N VAL A 440 2.16 -22.30 -14.69
CA VAL A 440 2.44 -22.96 -13.41
C VAL A 440 1.21 -22.82 -12.50
N ARG A 441 0.75 -23.95 -11.96
CA ARG A 441 -0.47 -24.01 -11.14
C ARG A 441 -0.17 -24.08 -9.66
N ILE A 442 -0.84 -23.22 -8.90
CA ILE A 442 -0.85 -23.23 -7.43
C ILE A 442 -2.21 -23.76 -6.98
N GLY A 443 -2.21 -24.73 -6.08
CA GLY A 443 -3.45 -25.30 -5.55
C GLY A 443 -4.07 -24.40 -4.48
N ALA A 444 -5.37 -24.51 -4.28
CA ALA A 444 -6.03 -23.94 -3.11
C ALA A 444 -7.11 -24.88 -2.57
N LEU A 445 -7.10 -25.11 -1.26
CA LEU A 445 -8.12 -25.88 -0.54
C LEU A 445 -8.92 -24.91 0.31
N LEU A 446 -10.09 -24.51 -0.18
CA LEU A 446 -10.87 -23.43 0.39
C LEU A 446 -12.24 -23.94 0.83
N SER A 447 -12.69 -23.57 2.03
CA SER A 447 -14.08 -23.81 2.45
C SER A 447 -15.00 -22.81 1.74
N LEU A 448 -15.41 -23.07 0.49
CA LEU A 448 -16.33 -22.20 -0.27
C LEU A 448 -17.79 -22.46 0.11
N THR A 449 -18.07 -23.67 0.60
CA THR A 449 -19.30 -24.06 1.28
C THR A 449 -19.00 -24.50 2.73
N GLY A 450 -20.04 -24.86 3.49
CA GLY A 450 -19.89 -25.26 4.89
C GLY A 450 -19.82 -24.08 5.88
N SER A 451 -19.50 -24.40 7.14
CA SER A 451 -19.52 -23.45 8.28
C SER A 451 -18.46 -22.36 8.21
N GLN A 452 -17.52 -22.43 7.26
CA GLN A 452 -16.46 -21.45 7.03
C GLN A 452 -16.52 -20.83 5.62
N SER A 453 -17.67 -20.94 4.94
CA SER A 453 -17.90 -20.41 3.59
C SER A 453 -17.54 -18.93 3.44
N TYR A 454 -17.82 -18.11 4.46
CA TYR A 454 -17.43 -16.69 4.50
C TYR A 454 -15.90 -16.52 4.35
N ASN A 455 -15.14 -17.26 5.15
CA ASN A 455 -13.68 -17.21 5.14
C ASN A 455 -13.11 -17.74 3.82
N GLY A 456 -13.57 -18.89 3.33
CA GLY A 456 -13.06 -19.43 2.07
C GLY A 456 -13.38 -18.57 0.85
N ARG A 457 -14.57 -17.95 0.77
CA ARG A 457 -14.90 -16.98 -0.29
C ARG A 457 -14.03 -15.72 -0.19
N SER A 458 -13.75 -15.24 1.02
CA SER A 458 -12.86 -14.10 1.26
C SER A 458 -11.41 -14.40 0.85
N ILE A 459 -10.89 -15.56 1.24
CA ILE A 459 -9.57 -16.07 0.86
C ILE A 459 -9.46 -16.19 -0.66
N ARG A 460 -10.50 -16.73 -1.33
CA ARG A 460 -10.56 -16.80 -2.80
C ARG A 460 -10.43 -15.41 -3.44
N ALA A 461 -11.14 -14.40 -2.92
CA ALA A 461 -11.04 -13.04 -3.44
C ALA A 461 -9.62 -12.47 -3.30
N GLY A 462 -8.96 -12.71 -2.17
CA GLY A 462 -7.55 -12.37 -1.96
C GLY A 462 -6.61 -13.03 -2.97
N LEU A 463 -6.77 -14.34 -3.19
CA LEU A 463 -5.96 -15.11 -4.13
C LEU A 463 -6.15 -14.68 -5.58
N VAL A 464 -7.39 -14.41 -6.00
CA VAL A 464 -7.68 -13.93 -7.36
C VAL A 464 -7.01 -12.58 -7.61
N ALA A 465 -7.18 -11.63 -6.69
CA ALA A 465 -6.54 -10.32 -6.79
C ALA A 465 -4.99 -10.42 -6.82
N ALA A 466 -4.40 -11.31 -6.01
CA ALA A 466 -2.96 -11.56 -6.02
C ALA A 466 -2.51 -12.17 -7.36
N CYS A 467 -3.22 -13.15 -7.89
CA CYS A 467 -2.90 -13.85 -9.13
C CYS A 467 -2.87 -12.88 -10.32
N ASP A 468 -3.84 -11.97 -10.42
CA ASP A 468 -3.89 -10.94 -11.46
C ASP A 468 -2.69 -9.98 -11.37
N ASN A 469 -2.35 -9.57 -10.15
CA ASN A 469 -1.21 -8.70 -9.87
C ASN A 469 0.13 -9.38 -10.24
N ILE A 470 0.30 -10.64 -9.84
CA ILE A 470 1.49 -11.43 -10.12
C ILE A 470 1.67 -11.66 -11.62
N ASN A 471 0.62 -12.02 -12.35
CA ASN A 471 0.73 -12.25 -13.79
C ASN A 471 1.07 -10.98 -14.58
N THR A 472 0.56 -9.84 -14.12
CA THR A 472 0.94 -8.52 -14.66
C THR A 472 2.43 -8.28 -14.46
N TYR A 473 2.95 -8.57 -13.26
CA TYR A 473 4.37 -8.46 -12.93
C TYR A 473 5.24 -9.40 -13.78
N LEU A 474 4.88 -10.69 -13.87
CA LEU A 474 5.66 -11.69 -14.60
C LEU A 474 5.79 -11.34 -16.08
N THR A 475 4.68 -10.97 -16.72
CA THR A 475 4.65 -10.57 -18.14
C THR A 475 5.59 -9.41 -18.43
N ARG A 476 5.63 -8.42 -17.53
CA ARG A 476 6.44 -7.20 -17.68
C ARG A 476 7.92 -7.42 -17.59
N HIS A 477 8.31 -8.27 -16.67
CA HIS A 477 9.71 -8.61 -16.47
C HIS A 477 10.19 -9.70 -17.46
N GLY A 478 9.34 -10.07 -18.43
CA GLY A 478 9.69 -11.01 -19.48
C GLY A 478 9.83 -12.44 -18.99
N TYR A 479 9.20 -12.78 -17.85
CA TYR A 479 9.12 -14.17 -17.43
C TYR A 479 8.15 -14.91 -18.36
N PRO A 480 8.58 -15.98 -19.05
CA PRO A 480 7.73 -16.70 -19.99
C PRO A 480 6.79 -17.68 -19.26
N VAL A 481 6.12 -17.20 -18.21
CA VAL A 481 5.28 -18.00 -17.31
C VAL A 481 4.05 -17.24 -16.87
N LYS A 482 2.94 -17.96 -16.77
CA LYS A 482 1.70 -17.50 -16.15
C LYS A 482 1.40 -18.34 -14.91
N ILE A 483 0.96 -17.69 -13.84
CA ILE A 483 0.43 -18.34 -12.64
C ILE A 483 -1.08 -18.54 -12.79
N ALA A 484 -1.56 -19.74 -12.45
CA ALA A 484 -2.97 -20.07 -12.39
C ALA A 484 -3.32 -20.76 -11.07
N LEU A 485 -4.59 -20.65 -10.66
CA LEU A 485 -5.10 -21.23 -9.42
C LEU A 485 -5.97 -22.44 -9.72
N ASP A 486 -5.67 -23.57 -9.08
CA ASP A 486 -6.54 -24.76 -9.04
C ASP A 486 -7.24 -24.80 -7.68
N ILE A 487 -8.44 -24.24 -7.61
CA ILE A 487 -9.22 -24.10 -6.38
C ILE A 487 -10.20 -25.27 -6.23
N ILE A 488 -10.15 -25.94 -5.07
CA ILE A 488 -11.10 -26.99 -4.68
C ILE A 488 -11.87 -26.52 -3.45
N ASP A 489 -13.20 -26.66 -3.50
CA ASP A 489 -14.07 -26.48 -2.34
C ASP A 489 -13.94 -27.67 -1.40
N THR A 490 -13.64 -27.41 -0.14
CA THR A 490 -13.54 -28.43 0.91
C THR A 490 -14.79 -28.55 1.77
N GLY A 491 -15.75 -27.64 1.66
CA GLY A 491 -16.99 -27.68 2.44
C GLY A 491 -16.80 -27.56 3.96
N SER A 492 -15.66 -27.04 4.42
CA SER A 492 -15.22 -27.10 5.82
C SER A 492 -15.06 -28.53 6.37
N ASP A 493 -14.92 -29.52 5.50
CA ASP A 493 -14.87 -30.94 5.84
C ASP A 493 -13.45 -31.49 5.67
N ALA A 494 -12.96 -32.16 6.70
CA ALA A 494 -11.59 -32.63 6.75
C ALA A 494 -11.29 -33.73 5.73
N ASP A 495 -12.24 -34.64 5.47
CA ASP A 495 -12.05 -35.72 4.50
C ASP A 495 -12.18 -35.22 3.06
N GLN A 496 -13.07 -34.26 2.80
CA GLN A 496 -13.11 -33.54 1.52
C GLN A 496 -11.81 -32.77 1.27
N ALA A 497 -11.23 -32.14 2.30
CA ALA A 497 -9.93 -31.49 2.19
C ALA A 497 -8.81 -32.48 1.84
N LEU A 498 -8.80 -33.69 2.41
CA LEU A 498 -7.83 -34.73 2.00
C LEU A 498 -8.06 -35.19 0.54
N ALA A 499 -9.30 -35.40 0.13
CA ALA A 499 -9.62 -35.79 -1.25
C ALA A 499 -9.18 -34.70 -2.25
N GLY A 500 -9.43 -33.43 -1.91
CA GLY A 500 -8.96 -32.28 -2.66
C GLY A 500 -7.43 -32.20 -2.71
N PHE A 501 -6.76 -32.35 -1.56
CA PHE A 501 -5.30 -32.40 -1.49
C PHE A 501 -4.74 -33.47 -2.41
N THR A 502 -5.29 -34.68 -2.35
CA THR A 502 -4.84 -35.82 -3.16
C THR A 502 -4.96 -35.50 -4.65
N THR A 503 -6.10 -34.91 -5.04
CA THR A 503 -6.35 -34.45 -6.42
C THR A 503 -5.31 -33.42 -6.89
N LEU A 504 -5.00 -32.42 -6.07
CA LEU A 504 -4.02 -31.37 -6.43
C LEU A 504 -2.60 -31.94 -6.49
N ALA A 505 -2.22 -32.76 -5.51
CA ALA A 505 -0.91 -33.37 -5.45
C ALA A 505 -0.67 -34.38 -6.60
N ASP A 506 -1.71 -35.11 -7.03
CA ASP A 506 -1.68 -36.00 -8.21
C ASP A 506 -1.48 -35.23 -9.52
N ARG A 507 -1.92 -33.97 -9.58
CA ARG A 507 -1.62 -33.05 -10.70
C ARG A 507 -0.20 -32.50 -10.67
N GLY A 508 0.61 -32.90 -9.69
CA GLY A 508 1.99 -32.41 -9.54
C GLY A 508 2.11 -31.06 -8.84
N ILE A 509 1.03 -30.53 -8.25
CA ILE A 509 1.08 -29.27 -7.49
C ILE A 509 1.94 -29.46 -6.24
N ARG A 510 2.82 -28.48 -5.96
CA ARG A 510 3.75 -28.50 -4.81
C ARG A 510 3.45 -27.45 -3.75
N PHE A 511 2.65 -26.44 -4.09
CA PHE A 511 2.17 -25.43 -3.17
C PHE A 511 0.66 -25.40 -3.17
N ILE A 512 0.07 -25.46 -1.98
CA ILE A 512 -1.37 -25.34 -1.77
C ILE A 512 -1.63 -24.24 -0.75
N VAL A 513 -2.41 -23.22 -1.13
CA VAL A 513 -2.93 -22.24 -0.17
C VAL A 513 -4.16 -22.82 0.52
N GLY A 514 -4.17 -22.74 1.85
CA GLY A 514 -5.08 -23.51 2.71
C GLY A 514 -4.45 -24.84 3.16
N PRO A 515 -5.22 -25.73 3.82
CA PRO A 515 -6.65 -25.61 4.12
C PRO A 515 -7.03 -24.44 5.04
N VAL A 516 -8.33 -24.12 5.13
CA VAL A 516 -8.83 -22.96 5.88
C VAL A 516 -8.90 -23.23 7.39
N THR A 517 -9.33 -24.42 7.79
CA THR A 517 -9.49 -24.77 9.21
C THR A 517 -8.35 -25.63 9.72
N SER A 518 -8.14 -25.60 11.05
CA SER A 518 -7.15 -26.44 11.71
C SER A 518 -7.48 -27.93 11.64
N ALA A 519 -8.75 -28.32 11.63
CA ALA A 519 -9.16 -29.71 11.46
C ALA A 519 -8.78 -30.24 10.06
N GLU A 520 -9.02 -29.45 9.02
CA GLU A 520 -8.58 -29.79 7.66
C GLU A 520 -7.04 -29.84 7.55
N CYS A 521 -6.33 -28.87 8.14
CA CYS A 521 -4.87 -28.86 8.15
C CYS A 521 -4.31 -30.13 8.81
N GLN A 522 -4.81 -30.47 10.01
CA GLN A 522 -4.39 -31.69 10.71
C GLN A 522 -4.61 -32.94 9.85
N ARG A 523 -5.77 -33.01 9.19
CA ARG A 523 -6.17 -34.17 8.39
C ARG A 523 -5.31 -34.36 7.14
N VAL A 524 -4.82 -33.27 6.56
CA VAL A 524 -4.01 -33.26 5.32
C VAL A 524 -2.51 -33.37 5.61
N LEU A 525 -2.04 -32.91 6.78
CA LEU A 525 -0.62 -32.71 7.09
C LEU A 525 0.27 -33.93 6.85
N SER A 526 -0.14 -35.12 7.29
CA SER A 526 0.66 -36.35 7.09
C SER A 526 0.85 -36.67 5.59
N ALA A 527 -0.19 -36.45 4.78
CA ALA A 527 -0.13 -36.64 3.33
C ALA A 527 0.72 -35.55 2.66
N ALA A 528 0.64 -34.30 3.13
CA ALA A 528 1.49 -33.20 2.67
C ALA A 528 2.98 -33.45 2.96
N ASN A 529 3.31 -33.91 4.16
CA ASN A 529 4.67 -34.28 4.56
C ASN A 529 5.23 -35.41 3.69
N SER A 530 4.49 -36.50 3.54
CA SER A 530 4.94 -37.67 2.75
C SER A 530 5.07 -37.39 1.26
N ARG A 531 4.26 -36.48 0.70
CA ARG A 531 4.29 -36.14 -0.73
C ARG A 531 5.14 -34.91 -1.06
N GLY A 532 5.74 -34.26 -0.06
CA GLY A 532 6.56 -33.07 -0.28
C GLY A 532 5.77 -31.87 -0.81
N VAL A 533 4.52 -31.72 -0.39
CA VAL A 533 3.66 -30.58 -0.76
C VAL A 533 3.63 -29.60 0.40
N ILE A 534 3.94 -28.33 0.13
CA ILE A 534 3.94 -27.26 1.14
C ILE A 534 2.54 -26.65 1.21
N LEU A 535 1.96 -26.66 2.41
CA LEU A 535 0.68 -26.03 2.73
C LEU A 535 0.92 -24.65 3.31
N LEU A 536 0.23 -23.63 2.80
CA LEU A 536 0.26 -22.27 3.31
C LEU A 536 -1.14 -21.89 3.78
N SER A 537 -1.44 -22.15 5.05
CA SER A 537 -2.75 -21.84 5.62
C SER A 537 -2.84 -20.36 5.99
N PRO A 538 -3.83 -19.61 5.47
CA PRO A 538 -4.03 -18.20 5.83
C PRO A 538 -4.82 -17.99 7.13
N SER A 539 -5.33 -19.06 7.76
CA SER A 539 -6.30 -18.92 8.88
C SER A 539 -6.23 -19.99 9.96
N SER A 540 -5.71 -21.20 9.71
CA SER A 540 -5.50 -22.20 10.77
C SER A 540 -4.50 -21.71 11.83
N ASN A 541 -4.90 -21.76 13.10
CA ASN A 541 -4.11 -21.29 14.23
C ASN A 541 -4.09 -22.24 15.44
N ALA A 542 -4.62 -23.48 15.35
CA ALA A 542 -4.64 -24.41 16.50
C ALA A 542 -3.25 -24.61 17.12
N ILE A 543 -3.19 -24.67 18.45
CA ILE A 543 -1.91 -24.65 19.18
C ILE A 543 -1.13 -25.93 18.89
N GLN A 544 -1.80 -27.08 18.83
CA GLN A 544 -1.17 -28.38 18.57
C GLN A 544 -0.48 -28.49 17.19
N LEU A 545 -0.86 -27.65 16.22
CA LEU A 545 -0.26 -27.64 14.88
C LEU A 545 0.99 -26.75 14.75
N ALA A 546 1.40 -26.08 15.84
CA ALA A 546 2.66 -25.33 15.86
C ALA A 546 3.84 -26.31 16.02
N GLN A 547 4.25 -26.98 14.93
CA GLN A 547 5.31 -27.97 14.94
C GLN A 547 6.46 -27.58 14.01
N PRO A 548 7.72 -27.64 14.46
CA PRO A 548 8.86 -27.28 13.62
C PRO A 548 9.11 -28.32 12.53
N GLY A 549 9.43 -27.84 11.33
CA GLY A 549 9.96 -28.67 10.24
C GLY A 549 8.94 -29.50 9.47
N ASP A 550 7.63 -29.39 9.76
CA ASP A 550 6.60 -29.99 8.91
C ASP A 550 6.30 -29.10 7.68
N ASN A 551 5.49 -29.60 6.75
CA ASN A 551 5.12 -28.88 5.53
C ASN A 551 3.91 -27.93 5.71
N LEU A 552 3.51 -27.61 6.93
CA LEU A 552 2.48 -26.63 7.21
C LEU A 552 3.11 -25.30 7.62
N ILE A 553 2.84 -24.26 6.84
CA ILE A 553 3.24 -22.88 7.16
C ILE A 553 1.94 -22.09 7.37
N ARG A 554 1.87 -21.33 8.47
CA ARG A 554 0.64 -20.66 8.89
C ARG A 554 0.86 -19.16 8.94
N PHE A 555 0.11 -18.45 8.11
CA PHE A 555 0.25 -17.00 7.91
C PHE A 555 -0.54 -16.18 8.96
N VAL A 556 -0.89 -16.83 10.06
CA VAL A 556 -1.52 -16.28 11.25
C VAL A 556 -0.76 -16.78 12.49
N PRO A 557 -0.75 -16.03 13.60
CA PRO A 557 -0.14 -16.50 14.83
C PRO A 557 -0.88 -17.73 15.38
N SER A 558 -0.16 -18.53 16.17
CA SER A 558 -0.79 -19.55 17.02
C SER A 558 -1.89 -18.94 17.89
N ALA A 559 -2.99 -19.67 18.10
CA ALA A 559 -4.13 -19.31 18.96
C ALA A 559 -3.74 -19.04 20.42
N THR A 560 -2.50 -19.39 20.80
CA THR A 560 -1.83 -18.89 22.01
C THR A 560 -2.01 -17.37 22.18
N LEU A 561 -1.78 -16.60 21.12
CA LEU A 561 -1.83 -15.15 21.17
C LEU A 561 -3.27 -14.62 21.24
N GLU A 562 -4.20 -15.25 20.53
CA GLU A 562 -5.62 -14.96 20.62
C GLU A 562 -6.16 -15.19 22.03
N ALA A 563 -5.81 -16.32 22.64
CA ALA A 563 -6.23 -16.67 24.00
C ALA A 563 -5.73 -15.64 25.03
N GLN A 564 -4.49 -15.17 24.89
CA GLN A 564 -3.95 -14.09 25.72
C GLN A 564 -4.73 -12.79 25.52
N ALA A 565 -5.01 -12.41 24.26
CA ALA A 565 -5.78 -11.21 23.93
C ALA A 565 -7.19 -11.26 24.54
N LEU A 566 -7.88 -12.39 24.40
CA LEU A 566 -9.21 -12.64 24.96
C LEU A 566 -9.21 -12.54 26.49
N ALA A 567 -8.30 -13.22 27.16
CA ALA A 567 -8.20 -13.21 28.62
C ALA A 567 -7.95 -11.79 29.15
N MET A 568 -7.04 -11.05 28.51
CA MET A 568 -6.76 -9.65 28.87
C MET A 568 -7.99 -8.76 28.67
N LEU A 569 -8.67 -8.86 27.53
CA LEU A 569 -9.87 -8.05 27.27
C LEU A 569 -10.98 -8.37 28.28
N LEU A 570 -11.27 -9.64 28.51
CA LEU A 570 -12.26 -10.08 29.51
C LEU A 570 -11.97 -9.47 30.88
N TYR A 571 -10.73 -9.59 31.34
CA TYR A 571 -10.33 -9.10 32.66
C TYR A 571 -10.39 -7.57 32.77
N GLU A 572 -9.96 -6.86 31.72
CA GLU A 572 -10.01 -5.39 31.66
C GLU A 572 -11.45 -4.87 31.60
N GLN A 573 -12.36 -5.61 30.96
CA GLN A 573 -13.79 -5.32 30.91
C GLN A 573 -14.56 -5.65 32.20
N GLY A 574 -13.84 -6.02 33.28
CA GLY A 574 -14.39 -6.30 34.60
C GLY A 574 -14.91 -7.73 34.80
N VAL A 575 -14.72 -8.62 33.81
CA VAL A 575 -15.10 -10.03 33.95
C VAL A 575 -14.16 -10.71 34.94
N ARG A 576 -14.73 -11.47 35.88
CA ARG A 576 -14.01 -12.27 36.88
C ARG A 576 -14.46 -13.73 36.90
N SER A 577 -15.64 -14.03 36.37
CA SER A 577 -16.14 -15.39 36.21
C SER A 577 -16.49 -15.67 34.75
N LEU A 578 -16.06 -16.82 34.22
CA LEU A 578 -16.24 -17.18 32.81
C LEU A 578 -16.88 -18.56 32.66
N ALA A 579 -17.96 -18.65 31.90
CA ALA A 579 -18.48 -19.91 31.38
C ALA A 579 -18.04 -20.07 29.93
N ILE A 580 -17.54 -21.25 29.56
CA ILE A 580 -16.97 -21.49 28.23
C ILE A 580 -17.79 -22.54 27.49
N MET A 581 -18.04 -22.29 26.20
CA MET A 581 -18.62 -23.26 25.27
C MET A 581 -17.73 -23.34 24.03
N ALA A 582 -17.34 -24.55 23.64
CA ALA A 582 -16.40 -24.74 22.53
C ALA A 582 -16.79 -25.88 21.61
N ARG A 583 -16.57 -25.70 20.30
CA ARG A 583 -16.63 -26.80 19.35
C ARG A 583 -15.60 -27.87 19.74
N ASN A 584 -16.00 -29.13 19.64
CA ASN A 584 -15.20 -30.29 19.98
C ASN A 584 -14.29 -30.72 18.82
N ASP A 585 -13.34 -29.87 18.49
CA ASP A 585 -12.23 -30.20 17.60
C ASP A 585 -10.92 -29.63 18.15
N ILE A 586 -9.82 -29.83 17.42
CA ILE A 586 -8.48 -29.46 17.89
C ILE A 586 -8.36 -27.96 18.14
N TRP A 587 -9.08 -27.14 17.38
CA TRP A 587 -8.99 -25.69 17.52
C TRP A 587 -9.84 -25.20 18.68
N GLY A 588 -11.10 -25.65 18.76
CA GLY A 588 -12.05 -25.13 19.73
C GLY A 588 -11.65 -25.53 21.14
N THR A 589 -11.18 -26.76 21.32
CA THR A 589 -10.69 -27.26 22.61
C THR A 589 -9.37 -26.60 23.03
N ASP A 590 -8.41 -26.42 22.11
CA ASP A 590 -7.14 -25.73 22.39
C ASP A 590 -7.38 -24.28 22.81
N LEU A 591 -8.17 -23.53 22.03
CA LEU A 591 -8.46 -22.12 22.31
C LEU A 591 -9.19 -21.96 23.63
N ALA A 592 -10.20 -22.79 23.90
CA ALA A 592 -10.93 -22.77 25.16
C ALA A 592 -10.04 -23.07 26.36
N SER A 593 -9.23 -24.13 26.29
CA SER A 593 -8.33 -24.52 27.37
C SER A 593 -7.26 -23.45 27.62
N ARG A 594 -6.68 -22.89 26.56
CA ARG A 594 -5.65 -21.87 26.69
C ARG A 594 -6.23 -20.56 27.23
N THR A 595 -7.38 -20.12 26.74
CA THR A 595 -8.05 -18.90 27.24
C THR A 595 -8.44 -19.06 28.71
N ALA A 596 -8.89 -20.26 29.11
CA ALA A 596 -9.16 -20.57 30.51
C ALA A 596 -7.92 -20.39 31.39
N SER A 597 -6.77 -20.95 30.97
CA SER A 597 -5.50 -20.83 31.70
C SER A 597 -5.01 -19.37 31.79
N GLU A 598 -5.06 -18.62 30.70
CA GLU A 598 -4.66 -17.20 30.68
C GLU A 598 -5.59 -16.35 31.57
N PHE A 599 -6.90 -16.60 31.53
CA PHE A 599 -7.86 -15.88 32.36
C PHE A 599 -7.69 -16.18 33.85
N GLN A 600 -7.40 -17.45 34.20
CA GLN A 600 -7.07 -17.84 35.58
C GLN A 600 -5.76 -17.21 36.07
N ALA A 601 -4.75 -17.09 35.21
CA ALA A 601 -3.49 -16.44 35.55
C ALA A 601 -3.68 -14.95 35.89
N LEU A 602 -4.69 -14.29 35.31
CA LEU A 602 -5.08 -12.92 35.67
C LEU A 602 -5.90 -12.83 36.97
N GLY A 603 -6.31 -13.97 37.56
CA GLY A 603 -7.14 -14.04 38.76
C GLY A 603 -8.64 -14.31 38.48
N GLY A 604 -9.00 -14.65 37.25
CA GLY A 604 -10.35 -15.05 36.87
C GLY A 604 -10.70 -16.48 37.31
N THR A 605 -11.99 -16.80 37.34
CA THR A 605 -12.52 -18.13 37.69
C THR A 605 -13.31 -18.72 36.51
N ILE A 606 -13.08 -19.99 36.20
CA ILE A 606 -13.87 -20.73 35.20
C ILE A 606 -15.02 -21.43 35.93
N MET A 607 -16.25 -21.04 35.57
CA MET A 607 -17.46 -21.58 36.19
C MET A 607 -17.83 -22.95 35.65
N THR A 608 -17.75 -23.10 34.34
CA THR A 608 -18.04 -24.33 33.62
C THR A 608 -17.41 -24.25 32.23
N SER A 609 -17.13 -25.42 31.65
CA SER A 609 -16.70 -25.55 30.26
C SER A 609 -17.45 -26.71 29.63
N VAL A 610 -18.10 -26.48 28.50
CA VAL A 610 -18.86 -27.49 27.76
C VAL A 610 -18.40 -27.53 26.31
N THR A 611 -18.44 -28.72 25.72
CA THR A 611 -18.15 -28.91 24.30
C THR A 611 -19.35 -29.42 23.52
N TYR A 612 -19.30 -29.25 22.19
CA TYR A 612 -20.31 -29.76 21.26
C TYR A 612 -19.67 -30.31 19.97
N PRO A 613 -20.18 -31.42 19.39
CA PRO A 613 -19.75 -31.92 18.08
C PRO A 613 -19.86 -30.87 16.96
N THR A 614 -19.00 -30.94 15.95
CA THR A 614 -18.90 -29.97 14.84
C THR A 614 -20.16 -29.88 13.97
N ASP A 615 -21.01 -30.92 13.98
CA ASP A 615 -22.27 -31.02 13.23
C ASP A 615 -23.51 -30.72 14.10
N THR A 616 -23.31 -30.21 15.32
CA THR A 616 -24.41 -29.88 16.23
C THR A 616 -25.28 -28.76 15.67
N VAL A 617 -26.58 -29.01 15.62
CA VAL A 617 -27.59 -27.98 15.28
C VAL A 617 -28.50 -27.64 16.46
N ASN A 618 -28.57 -28.50 17.47
CA ASN A 618 -29.36 -28.29 18.69
C ASN A 618 -28.42 -28.18 19.89
N PHE A 619 -28.40 -27.01 20.51
CA PHE A 619 -27.51 -26.63 21.60
C PHE A 619 -28.19 -26.61 22.97
N ALA A 620 -29.44 -27.10 23.07
CA ALA A 620 -30.22 -27.02 24.30
C ALA A 620 -29.50 -27.63 25.52
N GLY A 621 -28.76 -28.72 25.34
CA GLY A 621 -27.98 -29.35 26.41
C GLY A 621 -26.86 -28.42 26.92
N GLN A 622 -26.04 -27.92 26.01
CA GLN A 622 -24.93 -27.00 26.34
C GLN A 622 -25.45 -25.71 26.94
N LEU A 623 -26.49 -25.11 26.35
CA LEU A 623 -27.11 -23.88 26.84
C LEU A 623 -27.73 -24.05 28.23
N ALA A 624 -28.36 -25.20 28.51
CA ALA A 624 -28.88 -25.51 29.85
C ALA A 624 -27.75 -25.62 30.89
N THR A 625 -26.61 -26.24 30.55
CA THR A 625 -25.46 -26.33 31.44
C THR A 625 -24.86 -24.95 31.72
N LEU A 626 -24.67 -24.12 30.69
CA LEU A 626 -24.20 -22.73 30.86
C LEU A 626 -25.18 -21.94 31.75
N ALA A 627 -26.47 -21.99 31.43
CA ALA A 627 -27.51 -21.28 32.16
C ALA A 627 -27.58 -21.69 33.64
N GLY A 628 -27.41 -22.99 33.92
CA GLY A 628 -27.35 -23.54 35.27
C GLY A 628 -26.20 -22.98 36.08
N ALA A 629 -25.02 -22.86 35.48
CA ALA A 629 -23.85 -22.24 36.14
C ALA A 629 -24.10 -20.75 36.44
N LEU A 630 -24.77 -20.02 35.55
CA LEU A 630 -25.02 -18.58 35.72
C LEU A 630 -26.08 -18.23 36.78
N ASN A 631 -26.90 -19.18 37.24
CA ASN A 631 -27.98 -18.90 38.20
C ASN A 631 -27.50 -18.32 39.54
N SER A 632 -26.24 -18.57 39.92
CA SER A 632 -25.63 -18.04 41.15
C SER A 632 -24.53 -16.99 40.86
N ALA A 633 -24.38 -16.56 39.61
CA ALA A 633 -23.33 -15.64 39.21
C ALA A 633 -23.72 -14.18 39.42
N THR A 634 -22.73 -13.30 39.58
CA THR A 634 -22.94 -11.84 39.55
C THR A 634 -22.89 -11.38 38.10
N PRO A 635 -23.98 -10.92 37.47
CA PRO A 635 -24.00 -10.72 36.03
C PRO A 635 -22.99 -9.67 35.53
N ALA A 636 -22.76 -8.61 36.32
CA ALA A 636 -21.83 -7.53 35.96
C ALA A 636 -20.36 -7.96 35.85
N SER A 637 -19.97 -9.05 36.50
CA SER A 637 -18.60 -9.59 36.50
C SER A 637 -18.52 -11.00 35.89
N THR A 638 -19.57 -11.44 35.20
CA THR A 638 -19.65 -12.77 34.59
C THR A 638 -19.86 -12.66 33.09
N ALA A 639 -19.23 -13.54 32.31
CA ALA A 639 -19.42 -13.62 30.87
C ALA A 639 -19.49 -15.06 30.36
N VAL A 640 -19.99 -15.22 29.14
CA VAL A 640 -19.87 -16.46 28.36
C VAL A 640 -18.84 -16.24 27.25
N LEU A 641 -17.90 -17.17 27.09
CA LEU A 641 -17.00 -17.26 25.94
C LEU A 641 -17.41 -18.43 25.05
N THR A 642 -17.42 -18.17 23.74
CA THR A 642 -17.70 -19.18 22.71
C THR A 642 -16.53 -19.34 21.76
N ALA A 643 -16.10 -20.57 21.52
CA ALA A 643 -15.24 -20.94 20.40
C ALA A 643 -16.10 -21.65 19.35
N SER A 644 -16.53 -20.88 18.33
CA SER A 644 -17.51 -21.30 17.32
C SER A 644 -17.18 -20.71 15.94
N PHE A 645 -17.75 -21.31 14.89
CA PHE A 645 -17.86 -20.73 13.55
C PHE A 645 -19.31 -20.23 13.34
N ASP A 646 -19.94 -20.59 12.22
CA ASP A 646 -21.34 -20.26 11.90
C ASP A 646 -22.37 -20.76 12.93
N GLU A 647 -22.00 -21.75 13.76
CA GLU A 647 -22.88 -22.31 14.80
C GLU A 647 -23.34 -21.24 15.80
N ILE A 648 -22.59 -20.15 15.97
CA ILE A 648 -22.96 -19.04 16.85
C ILE A 648 -24.33 -18.45 16.52
N THR A 649 -24.74 -18.51 15.25
CA THR A 649 -26.05 -18.04 14.81
C THR A 649 -27.15 -18.90 15.44
N GLU A 650 -27.03 -20.22 15.38
CA GLU A 650 -28.01 -21.15 15.96
C GLU A 650 -27.99 -21.10 17.49
N ILE A 651 -26.79 -20.97 18.09
CA ILE A 651 -26.62 -20.76 19.54
C ILE A 651 -27.44 -19.55 19.98
N PHE A 652 -27.37 -18.42 19.28
CA PHE A 652 -28.11 -17.20 19.63
C PHE A 652 -29.60 -17.22 19.26
N LEU A 653 -30.04 -18.10 18.36
CA LEU A 653 -31.47 -18.37 18.17
C LEU A 653 -32.06 -19.17 19.34
N GLN A 654 -31.26 -20.03 19.98
CA GLN A 654 -31.71 -20.94 21.04
C GLN A 654 -31.48 -20.40 22.46
N ALA A 655 -30.43 -19.58 22.66
CA ALA A 655 -30.09 -18.98 23.95
C ALA A 655 -31.23 -18.16 24.63
N PRO A 656 -32.17 -17.49 23.92
CA PRO A 656 -33.30 -16.81 24.54
C PRO A 656 -34.20 -17.71 25.40
N ALA A 657 -34.18 -19.03 25.21
CA ALA A 657 -34.93 -19.98 26.04
C ALA A 657 -34.40 -20.06 27.50
N TYR A 658 -33.23 -19.47 27.78
CA TYR A 658 -32.56 -19.53 29.07
C TYR A 658 -32.31 -18.11 29.61
N PRO A 659 -33.22 -17.56 30.45
CA PRO A 659 -33.15 -16.16 30.87
C PRO A 659 -31.84 -15.73 31.55
N SER A 660 -31.15 -16.63 32.26
CA SER A 660 -29.86 -16.31 32.91
C SER A 660 -28.77 -15.93 31.89
N LEU A 661 -28.78 -16.52 30.70
CA LEU A 661 -27.84 -16.21 29.62
C LEU A 661 -28.01 -14.77 29.08
N ALA A 662 -29.20 -14.19 29.22
CA ALA A 662 -29.50 -12.83 28.77
C ALA A 662 -28.94 -11.74 29.70
N THR A 663 -28.47 -12.11 30.89
CA THR A 663 -28.01 -11.16 31.92
C THR A 663 -26.52 -10.84 31.83
N VAL A 664 -25.75 -11.63 31.08
CA VAL A 664 -24.29 -11.55 30.99
C VAL A 664 -23.83 -11.12 29.61
N LYS A 665 -22.60 -10.61 29.52
CA LYS A 665 -21.93 -10.35 28.23
C LYS A 665 -21.51 -11.66 27.57
N TRP A 666 -21.43 -11.63 26.24
CA TRP A 666 -20.91 -12.74 25.46
C TRP A 666 -19.65 -12.33 24.70
N TYR A 667 -18.70 -13.25 24.60
CA TYR A 667 -17.47 -13.11 23.83
C TYR A 667 -17.33 -14.31 22.90
N GLY A 668 -16.76 -14.09 21.73
CA GLY A 668 -16.48 -15.13 20.75
C GLY A 668 -14.98 -15.26 20.47
N SER A 669 -14.67 -16.05 19.46
CA SER A 669 -13.33 -16.25 18.90
C SER A 669 -13.21 -15.63 17.51
N ASP A 670 -12.02 -15.70 16.91
CA ASP A 670 -11.76 -15.38 15.51
C ASP A 670 -12.70 -16.08 14.52
N GLY A 671 -13.06 -17.32 14.81
CA GLY A 671 -14.03 -18.09 14.03
C GLY A 671 -15.44 -17.48 13.96
N SER A 672 -15.85 -16.69 14.96
CA SER A 672 -17.16 -16.03 15.00
C SER A 672 -17.10 -14.55 14.63
N ALA A 673 -15.89 -13.99 14.51
CA ALA A 673 -15.70 -12.59 14.16
C ALA A 673 -16.14 -12.31 12.73
N GLN A 674 -16.77 -11.15 12.53
CA GLN A 674 -17.23 -10.70 11.20
C GLN A 674 -18.20 -11.66 10.50
N ASN A 675 -18.83 -12.57 11.25
CA ASN A 675 -19.74 -13.58 10.71
C ASN A 675 -20.95 -12.92 10.00
N GLU A 676 -21.04 -13.11 8.68
CA GLU A 676 -22.10 -12.54 7.84
C GLU A 676 -23.47 -13.16 8.13
N ARG A 677 -23.52 -14.47 8.40
CA ARG A 677 -24.77 -15.17 8.69
C ARG A 677 -25.42 -14.65 9.97
N LEU A 678 -24.61 -14.45 11.01
CA LEU A 678 -25.07 -13.86 12.27
C LEU A 678 -25.62 -12.44 12.02
N ALA A 679 -24.86 -11.58 11.34
CA ALA A 679 -25.28 -10.20 11.06
C ALA A 679 -26.55 -10.13 10.19
N ALA A 680 -26.74 -11.09 9.27
CA ALA A 680 -27.89 -11.18 8.38
C ALA A 680 -29.13 -11.86 9.02
N THR A 681 -29.02 -12.43 10.23
CA THR A 681 -30.12 -13.13 10.91
C THR A 681 -30.68 -12.27 12.05
N PRO A 682 -31.81 -11.55 11.87
CA PRO A 682 -32.21 -10.47 12.77
C PRO A 682 -32.38 -10.87 14.24
N ALA A 683 -32.97 -12.04 14.52
CA ALA A 683 -33.19 -12.50 15.89
C ALA A 683 -31.87 -12.82 16.61
N ALA A 684 -30.96 -13.53 15.93
CA ALA A 684 -29.64 -13.84 16.47
C ALA A 684 -28.78 -12.58 16.62
N ALA A 685 -28.80 -11.69 15.61
CA ALA A 685 -28.08 -10.43 15.64
C ALA A 685 -28.57 -9.50 16.76
N ALA A 686 -29.88 -9.43 16.98
CA ALA A 686 -30.46 -8.66 18.08
C ALA A 686 -30.01 -9.20 19.44
N TYR A 687 -29.98 -10.53 19.61
CA TYR A 687 -29.46 -11.15 20.83
C TYR A 687 -27.97 -10.85 21.01
N ALA A 688 -27.15 -11.00 19.97
CA ALA A 688 -25.72 -10.71 20.01
C ALA A 688 -25.43 -9.25 20.37
N ALA A 689 -26.09 -8.31 19.70
CA ALA A 689 -25.92 -6.87 19.95
C ALA A 689 -26.34 -6.47 21.37
N ALA A 690 -27.44 -7.03 21.88
CA ALA A 690 -27.89 -6.77 23.24
C ALA A 690 -26.96 -7.31 24.33
N ARG A 691 -25.97 -8.16 23.97
CA ARG A 691 -24.99 -8.81 24.86
C ARG A 691 -23.58 -8.27 24.64
N SER A 692 -23.44 -7.24 23.79
CA SER A 692 -22.15 -6.71 23.36
C SER A 692 -21.21 -7.80 22.84
N PHE A 693 -21.74 -8.71 22.01
CA PHE A 693 -20.99 -9.85 21.52
C PHE A 693 -19.71 -9.41 20.81
N THR A 694 -18.58 -9.67 21.47
CA THR A 694 -17.26 -9.16 21.06
C THR A 694 -16.35 -10.32 20.68
N CYS A 695 -15.77 -10.28 19.48
CA CYS A 695 -14.89 -11.33 18.95
C CYS A 695 -13.53 -10.74 18.53
N PRO A 696 -12.40 -11.40 18.85
CA PRO A 696 -11.10 -11.09 18.29
C PRO A 696 -11.03 -11.54 16.83
N ILE A 697 -10.14 -10.96 16.03
CA ILE A 697 -9.65 -11.53 14.77
C ILE A 697 -8.27 -10.93 14.51
N GLU A 698 -7.38 -11.66 13.86
CA GLU A 698 -6.03 -11.17 13.58
C GLU A 698 -6.06 -9.81 12.85
N HIS A 699 -5.43 -8.80 13.45
CA HIS A 699 -5.39 -7.44 12.94
C HIS A 699 -4.27 -7.27 11.90
N VAL A 700 -4.64 -7.45 10.64
CA VAL A 700 -3.76 -7.28 9.47
C VAL A 700 -3.34 -5.82 9.18
N PHE A 701 -3.78 -4.83 9.96
CA PHE A 701 -3.46 -3.40 9.76
C PHE A 701 -2.75 -2.81 10.99
N ILE A 702 -1.50 -3.16 11.26
CA ILE A 702 -0.81 -2.65 12.46
C ILE A 702 -0.82 -1.11 12.42
N GLN A 703 -1.49 -0.45 13.39
CA GLN A 703 -1.56 1.02 13.47
C GLN A 703 -0.17 1.67 13.63
N HIS A 704 0.82 0.87 14.01
CA HIS A 704 2.22 1.24 14.19
C HIS A 704 3.15 0.53 13.19
N ALA A 705 2.62 0.00 12.08
CA ALA A 705 3.44 -0.41 10.96
C ALA A 705 4.29 0.78 10.48
N PRO A 706 5.44 0.57 9.84
CA PRO A 706 6.20 1.65 9.21
C PRO A 706 5.39 2.40 8.12
N GLN A 707 4.22 1.89 7.71
CA GLN A 707 3.37 2.41 6.64
C GLN A 707 1.86 2.19 6.91
N PRO A 708 1.28 2.72 8.00
CA PRO A 708 -0.09 2.39 8.41
C PRO A 708 -1.16 2.96 7.45
N ASN A 709 -0.79 3.95 6.63
CA ASN A 709 -1.66 4.65 5.68
C ASN A 709 -1.09 4.62 4.25
N SER A 710 -0.64 3.45 3.80
CA SER A 710 -0.28 3.24 2.40
C SER A 710 -1.53 3.34 1.51
N ILE A 711 -1.51 4.27 0.55
CA ILE A 711 -2.60 4.47 -0.40
C ILE A 711 -2.72 3.24 -1.32
N THR A 712 -1.60 2.61 -1.66
CA THR A 712 -1.54 1.40 -2.48
C THR A 712 -2.19 0.18 -1.80
N LYS A 713 -2.04 0.03 -0.48
CA LYS A 713 -2.82 -0.96 0.29
C LYS A 713 -4.32 -0.71 0.22
N LEU A 714 -4.77 0.55 0.20
CA LEU A 714 -6.19 0.88 0.05
C LEU A 714 -6.71 0.41 -1.32
N VAL A 715 -5.94 0.61 -2.38
CA VAL A 715 -6.29 0.17 -3.74
C VAL A 715 -6.45 -1.34 -3.79
N ILE A 716 -5.46 -2.10 -3.30
CA ILE A 716 -5.52 -3.56 -3.32
C ILE A 716 -6.67 -4.07 -2.45
N ARG A 717 -6.91 -3.44 -1.30
CA ARG A 717 -8.07 -3.77 -0.47
C ARG A 717 -9.37 -3.55 -1.23
N ASP A 718 -9.47 -2.45 -1.96
CA ASP A 718 -10.65 -2.17 -2.77
C ASP A 718 -10.77 -3.22 -3.90
N ASP A 719 -9.68 -3.60 -4.57
CA ASP A 719 -9.68 -4.69 -5.58
C ASP A 719 -10.17 -6.03 -4.98
N ILE A 720 -9.70 -6.42 -3.79
CA ILE A 720 -10.18 -7.62 -3.08
C ILE A 720 -11.68 -7.49 -2.74
N ARG A 721 -12.14 -6.31 -2.31
CA ARG A 721 -13.58 -6.05 -2.06
C ARG A 721 -14.41 -6.19 -3.33
N GLU A 722 -13.85 -5.91 -4.52
CA GLU A 722 -14.51 -6.16 -5.80
C GLU A 722 -14.67 -7.65 -6.04
N ALA A 723 -13.56 -8.37 -5.95
CA ALA A 723 -13.51 -9.81 -6.19
C ALA A 723 -14.42 -10.56 -5.21
N TYR A 724 -14.62 -10.02 -4.00
CA TYR A 724 -15.53 -10.55 -2.98
C TYR A 724 -16.99 -10.09 -3.15
N ASN A 725 -17.24 -8.94 -3.79
CA ASN A 725 -18.53 -8.24 -3.81
C ASN A 725 -19.06 -7.86 -2.41
N GLY A 726 -18.19 -7.31 -1.56
CA GLY A 726 -18.54 -6.94 -0.19
C GLY A 726 -17.33 -6.62 0.67
N ILE A 727 -17.46 -6.78 1.99
CA ILE A 727 -16.35 -6.68 2.94
C ILE A 727 -15.82 -8.10 3.21
N PRO A 728 -14.64 -8.46 2.66
CA PRO A 728 -14.06 -9.78 2.91
C PRO A 728 -13.57 -9.88 4.36
N ALA A 729 -13.50 -11.12 4.86
CA ALA A 729 -12.83 -11.45 6.11
C ALA A 729 -11.35 -11.03 6.06
N LEU A 730 -10.77 -10.75 7.23
CA LEU A 730 -9.35 -10.37 7.32
C LEU A 730 -8.39 -11.44 6.78
N TYR A 731 -8.81 -12.71 6.71
CA TYR A 731 -8.00 -13.79 6.12
C TYR A 731 -7.77 -13.69 4.60
N ALA A 732 -8.47 -12.78 3.91
CA ALA A 732 -8.19 -12.47 2.50
C ALA A 732 -6.78 -11.89 2.28
N TYR A 733 -6.25 -11.13 3.25
CA TYR A 733 -4.98 -10.43 3.11
C TYR A 733 -3.75 -11.33 3.31
N PRO A 734 -3.68 -12.20 4.34
CA PRO A 734 -2.64 -13.22 4.43
C PRO A 734 -2.65 -14.20 3.26
N ALA A 735 -3.82 -14.49 2.67
CA ALA A 735 -3.90 -15.31 1.46
C ALA A 735 -3.30 -14.62 0.23
N TRP A 736 -3.54 -13.31 0.07
CA TRP A 736 -2.90 -12.49 -0.95
C TRP A 736 -1.36 -12.55 -0.80
N ASP A 737 -0.88 -12.44 0.44
CA ASP A 737 0.54 -12.51 0.76
C ASP A 737 1.15 -13.90 0.48
N ALA A 738 0.43 -14.97 0.82
CA ALA A 738 0.86 -16.34 0.57
C ALA A 738 1.16 -16.60 -0.90
N LEU A 739 0.29 -16.15 -1.82
CA LEU A 739 0.51 -16.37 -3.24
C LEU A 739 1.74 -15.63 -3.77
N TRP A 740 1.96 -14.41 -3.30
CA TRP A 740 3.15 -13.65 -3.64
C TRP A 740 4.43 -14.31 -3.15
N ILE A 741 4.46 -14.73 -1.88
CA ILE A 741 5.61 -15.43 -1.28
C ILE A 741 5.90 -16.75 -2.01
N ILE A 742 4.86 -17.51 -2.39
CA ILE A 742 5.02 -18.73 -3.19
C ILE A 742 5.72 -18.41 -4.52
N VAL A 743 5.26 -17.38 -5.23
CA VAL A 743 5.79 -17.05 -6.55
C VAL A 743 7.21 -16.50 -6.45
N THR A 744 7.53 -15.68 -5.45
CA THR A 744 8.92 -15.26 -5.21
C THR A 744 9.80 -16.45 -4.83
N ALA A 745 9.32 -17.36 -3.98
CA ALA A 745 10.06 -18.57 -3.63
C ALA A 745 10.33 -19.47 -4.85
N LEU A 746 9.39 -19.59 -5.78
CA LEU A 746 9.58 -20.30 -7.04
C LEU A 746 10.64 -19.64 -7.92
N LEU A 747 10.64 -18.31 -8.02
CA LEU A 747 11.64 -17.58 -8.79
C LEU A 747 13.04 -17.68 -8.15
N ASP A 748 13.13 -17.47 -6.84
CA ASP A 748 14.39 -17.48 -6.07
C ASP A 748 15.03 -18.87 -5.99
N SER A 749 14.21 -19.93 -6.06
CA SER A 749 14.67 -21.32 -6.11
C SER A 749 14.88 -21.85 -7.53
N GLU A 750 14.81 -20.98 -8.54
CA GLU A 750 14.96 -21.35 -9.95
C GLU A 750 14.00 -22.47 -10.38
N TRP A 751 12.74 -22.41 -9.93
CA TRP A 751 11.71 -23.40 -10.16
C TRP A 751 12.03 -24.80 -9.62
N SER A 752 12.77 -24.87 -8.51
CA SER A 752 13.07 -26.14 -7.84
C SER A 752 11.80 -26.98 -7.59
N THR A 753 11.96 -28.29 -7.65
CA THR A 753 10.91 -29.24 -7.29
C THR A 753 11.19 -29.95 -5.95
N ASP A 754 12.33 -29.63 -5.33
CA ASP A 754 12.74 -30.16 -4.04
C ASP A 754 11.92 -29.49 -2.92
N PRO A 755 11.11 -30.26 -2.16
CA PRO A 755 10.27 -29.71 -1.09
C PRO A 755 11.07 -28.98 -0.01
N THR A 756 12.28 -29.42 0.31
CA THR A 756 13.14 -28.78 1.32
C THR A 756 13.63 -27.42 0.84
N VAL A 757 14.03 -27.33 -0.43
CA VAL A 757 14.44 -26.05 -1.05
C VAL A 757 13.25 -25.09 -1.12
N LEU A 758 12.11 -25.57 -1.59
CA LEU A 758 10.89 -24.77 -1.72
C LEU A 758 10.41 -24.24 -0.37
N ARG A 759 10.40 -25.08 0.67
CA ARG A 759 10.04 -24.67 2.03
C ARG A 759 11.02 -23.64 2.58
N SER A 760 12.32 -23.86 2.39
CA SER A 760 13.37 -22.92 2.82
C SER A 760 13.23 -21.57 2.12
N ALA A 761 12.89 -21.55 0.83
CA ALA A 761 12.66 -20.33 0.07
C ALA A 761 11.44 -19.56 0.58
N VAL A 762 10.34 -20.25 0.93
CA VAL A 762 9.16 -19.60 1.55
C VAL A 762 9.51 -18.99 2.91
N LEU A 763 10.23 -19.71 3.79
CA LEU A 763 10.65 -19.17 5.08
C LEU A 763 11.55 -17.94 4.91
N SER A 764 12.62 -18.06 4.12
CA SER A 764 13.59 -16.98 3.91
C SER A 764 12.96 -15.76 3.24
N GLY A 765 12.02 -15.98 2.30
CA GLY A 765 11.27 -14.91 1.67
C GLY A 765 10.36 -14.19 2.66
N SER A 766 9.72 -14.93 3.58
CA SER A 766 8.79 -14.37 4.57
C SER A 766 9.47 -13.45 5.59
N ASP A 767 10.72 -13.73 5.97
CA ASP A 767 11.49 -12.94 6.95
C ASP A 767 11.77 -11.49 6.52
N HIS A 768 11.61 -11.19 5.23
CA HIS A 768 11.83 -9.87 4.67
C HIS A 768 10.59 -9.32 3.96
N TYR A 769 9.49 -10.06 3.99
CA TYR A 769 8.28 -9.74 3.27
C TYR A 769 7.39 -8.76 4.04
N ILE A 770 7.02 -7.67 3.36
CA ILE A 770 6.03 -6.70 3.84
C ILE A 770 4.91 -6.61 2.82
N GLY A 771 3.77 -7.23 3.14
CA GLY A 771 2.62 -7.28 2.25
C GLY A 771 1.35 -6.68 2.84
N MET A 772 0.19 -7.17 2.40
CA MET A 772 -1.11 -6.65 2.79
C MET A 772 -1.35 -6.83 4.29
N SER A 773 -0.95 -7.96 4.85
CA SER A 773 -0.99 -8.25 6.29
C SER A 773 0.15 -7.61 7.08
N ASN A 774 1.00 -6.78 6.46
CA ASN A 774 2.26 -6.22 7.00
C ASN A 774 3.42 -7.22 6.99
N PHE A 775 4.31 -7.10 7.97
CA PHE A 775 5.48 -7.95 8.10
C PHE A 775 5.04 -9.40 8.38
N MET A 776 5.53 -10.33 7.57
CA MET A 776 5.11 -11.74 7.60
C MET A 776 6.02 -12.64 8.45
N GLY A 777 7.19 -12.14 8.89
CA GLY A 777 8.24 -12.96 9.54
C GLY A 777 7.71 -14.10 10.42
N LEU A 778 8.25 -15.29 10.18
CA LEU A 778 7.74 -16.55 10.72
C LEU A 778 8.59 -16.99 11.93
N ASP A 779 8.00 -17.81 12.80
CA ASP A 779 8.72 -18.45 13.89
C ASP A 779 9.32 -19.81 13.44
N ALA A 780 9.97 -20.52 14.38
CA ALA A 780 10.58 -21.81 14.09
C ALA A 780 9.58 -22.92 13.70
N ASN A 781 8.30 -22.74 14.03
CA ASN A 781 7.21 -23.66 13.66
C ASN A 781 6.67 -23.34 12.26
N GLY A 782 7.07 -22.23 11.65
CA GLY A 782 6.46 -21.74 10.41
C GLY A 782 5.15 -20.99 10.65
N ASP A 783 4.89 -20.56 11.88
CA ASP A 783 3.76 -19.71 12.21
C ASP A 783 4.13 -18.24 12.10
N ARG A 784 3.16 -17.39 11.81
CA ARG A 784 3.39 -15.95 11.86
C ARG A 784 3.80 -15.53 13.27
N LYS A 785 4.98 -14.92 13.37
CA LYS A 785 5.63 -14.65 14.65
C LYS A 785 4.93 -13.58 15.48
N TYR A 786 4.29 -12.61 14.81
CA TYR A 786 3.67 -11.45 15.45
C TYR A 786 2.30 -11.16 14.84
N GLY A 787 1.37 -10.68 15.66
CA GLY A 787 0.07 -10.20 15.21
C GLY A 787 -0.64 -9.42 16.31
N ASP A 788 -1.19 -8.26 15.93
CA ASP A 788 -2.18 -7.57 16.76
C ASP A 788 -3.53 -8.30 16.62
N TYR A 789 -4.45 -8.14 17.58
CA TYR A 789 -5.81 -8.64 17.46
C TYR A 789 -6.81 -7.50 17.51
N ALA A 790 -7.68 -7.46 16.50
CA ALA A 790 -8.80 -6.54 16.42
C ALA A 790 -9.97 -7.16 17.17
N PHE A 791 -10.60 -6.42 18.07
CA PHE A 791 -11.88 -6.83 18.61
C PHE A 791 -13.00 -6.12 17.88
N PHE A 792 -13.97 -6.89 17.39
CA PHE A 792 -15.19 -6.36 16.79
C PHE A 792 -16.39 -6.72 17.64
N THR A 793 -17.33 -5.77 17.77
CA THR A 793 -18.63 -5.99 18.40
C THR A 793 -19.74 -5.84 17.36
N LEU A 794 -20.75 -6.69 17.43
CA LEU A 794 -21.94 -6.53 16.60
C LEU A 794 -22.84 -5.43 17.19
N THR A 795 -23.23 -4.45 16.39
CA THR A 795 -24.16 -3.39 16.81
C THR A 795 -25.26 -3.17 15.78
N GLN A 796 -26.36 -2.55 16.21
CA GLN A 796 -27.47 -2.19 15.34
C GLN A 796 -27.20 -0.85 14.67
N GLY A 797 -27.04 -0.85 13.34
CA GLY A 797 -27.05 0.36 12.52
C GLY A 797 -28.47 0.83 12.20
N THR A 798 -28.60 1.86 11.37
CA THR A 798 -29.89 2.45 10.97
C THR A 798 -30.76 1.50 10.13
N ALA A 799 -30.16 0.58 9.38
CA ALA A 799 -30.86 -0.34 8.48
C ALA A 799 -30.51 -1.82 8.67
N ALA A 800 -29.36 -2.13 9.27
CA ALA A 800 -28.85 -3.50 9.41
C ALA A 800 -27.90 -3.61 10.62
N TYR A 801 -27.65 -4.83 11.07
CA TYR A 801 -26.58 -5.10 12.04
C TYR A 801 -25.22 -5.15 11.33
N SER A 802 -24.19 -4.59 11.97
CA SER A 802 -22.83 -4.61 11.43
C SER A 802 -21.80 -4.85 12.53
N TRP A 803 -20.68 -5.43 12.12
CA TRP A 803 -19.51 -5.61 12.98
C TRP A 803 -18.68 -4.33 13.00
N ASN A 804 -18.43 -3.79 14.19
CA ASN A 804 -17.74 -2.53 14.38
C ASN A 804 -16.49 -2.72 15.25
N PRO A 805 -15.37 -2.04 14.95
CA PRO A 805 -14.18 -2.07 15.81
C PRO A 805 -14.53 -1.65 17.24
N PHE A 806 -14.03 -2.40 18.22
CA PHE A 806 -14.26 -2.18 19.65
C PHE A 806 -12.97 -1.87 20.40
N ALA A 807 -11.92 -2.66 20.17
CA ALA A 807 -10.63 -2.52 20.82
C ALA A 807 -9.54 -3.14 19.95
N THR A 808 -8.27 -2.86 20.26
CA THR A 808 -7.12 -3.53 19.64
C THR A 808 -6.16 -4.01 20.71
N PHE A 809 -5.83 -5.30 20.69
CA PHE A 809 -4.73 -5.87 21.46
C PHE A 809 -3.44 -5.75 20.64
N HIS A 810 -2.41 -5.18 21.26
CA HIS A 810 -1.11 -4.98 20.66
C HIS A 810 -0.07 -5.91 21.26
N TYR A 811 0.60 -6.68 20.39
CA TYR A 811 1.71 -7.52 20.79
C TYR A 811 2.79 -7.58 19.71
N HIS A 812 3.93 -6.96 20.00
CA HIS A 812 5.11 -7.01 19.16
C HIS A 812 6.35 -6.95 20.06
N PRO A 813 7.15 -8.02 20.17
CA PRO A 813 8.20 -8.11 21.19
C PRO A 813 9.32 -7.06 21.07
N VAL A 814 9.38 -6.34 19.95
CA VAL A 814 10.32 -5.22 19.73
C VAL A 814 9.67 -3.85 19.92
N LEU A 815 8.36 -3.71 19.65
CA LEU A 815 7.68 -2.39 19.65
C LEU A 815 6.83 -2.18 20.92
N TYR A 816 6.35 -3.27 21.51
CA TYR A 816 5.63 -3.32 22.78
C TYR A 816 6.27 -4.39 23.67
N LEU A 817 7.12 -3.95 24.60
CA LEU A 817 7.74 -4.86 25.59
C LEU A 817 6.70 -5.53 26.49
N THR A 818 5.50 -4.93 26.60
CA THR A 818 4.36 -5.45 27.35
C THR A 818 3.10 -5.40 26.48
N PRO A 819 2.31 -6.47 26.39
CA PRO A 819 1.03 -6.45 25.69
C PRO A 819 0.09 -5.39 26.28
N LYS A 820 -0.72 -4.73 25.44
CA LYS A 820 -1.69 -3.72 25.88
C LYS A 820 -2.94 -3.71 25.00
N ILE A 821 -4.05 -3.22 25.56
CA ILE A 821 -5.30 -2.98 24.82
C ILE A 821 -5.49 -1.47 24.63
N THR A 822 -5.95 -1.08 23.44
CA THR A 822 -6.39 0.28 23.12
C THR A 822 -7.83 0.27 22.66
N TYR A 823 -8.54 1.39 22.86
CA TYR A 823 -9.91 1.59 22.40
C TYR A 823 -9.95 2.74 21.38
N PRO A 824 -10.88 2.71 20.41
CA PRO A 824 -11.08 3.75 19.40
C PRO A 824 -11.30 5.16 19.95
#